data_AF-A0A376BP44-F1
#
_entry.id   AF-A0A376BP44-F1
#
_cell.length_a   1.000
_cell.length_b   1.000
_cell.length_c   1.000
_cell.angle_alpha   90.00
_cell.angle_beta   90.00
_cell.angle_gamma   90.00
#
_symmetry.space_group_name_H-M   'P 1'
#
loop_
_entity.id
_entity.type
_entity.pdbx_description
1 polymer ?
#
loop_
_entity_poly.entity_id
_entity_poly.type
_entity_poly.pdbx_seq_one_letter_code
_entity_poly.pdbx_strand_id
1 'polypeptide(L)'
;MPTDFLAQYQPNATTTLALWYIQHFEKQGTWQKDFAFEKKLRDCQLDYTLGSLKRIDELLAQIRRLKPNPDTFFQHANHQVFLFTVAFYCGEVRGRLFQAAPVWYTWQEFTHQDADLIAQYPHSLDYQFVCALPDSAPFFPIQVILSRLFDDEPAQTLHAAVVGLQAACADDEVLPDTPPHNLRINMHEQLTHTPIEFLPYLQMLPPTSLYGDDLMAQIRALPTLYTKGRVVWAALVNADNRLLEYGETGASRAQIIYDPTGRTSVAQLDGFAEQFYQYQQDNPSLPNDKNELFTPVPSEISHMPLLAGSLWVWRPHLPNGMLTLPVFPILIADNVNAATVLPAKYWSDTAWYAKWLQQQAELNEQQSKEPRSSQETTYAFEHLLRQQPDFWINFHELMSPQAESLPDLGTQPRHHPVVPHESDQRFIQLCRADAMMTYPRVRERRPSMRKVFECAKQIQQHDTSETFENDVQMYAKLRLLDWQNLLAEVAEPYPKARPLPKVAAVLQRDKLGAAHVAKLVDFLQEQRFAHQNTTAMLYLSYLYYSGKLVPQFILEAEGSLKQAYALGDYRATKWLAEMLLLAPERTAALLADEVDNQALELEQAYRAAKAAGTFDYDEDEFIKQKQLFIYDPFAQLEWVRRLLYRATEQGHPSAKQRLHELIAEDRLPETASEMRFTDVNEWLMAHFNYQPDDFKLIYD
;
A
#
# COMPACT_ATOMS: atom_id res chain seq x y z
N MET A 1 -30.98 -8.86 11.34
CA MET A 1 -30.18 -7.82 10.68
C MET A 1 -28.76 -7.95 11.19
N PRO A 2 -27.73 -7.86 10.33
CA PRO A 2 -26.37 -7.67 10.81
C PRO A 2 -26.36 -6.44 11.72
N THR A 3 -25.64 -6.55 12.82
CA THR A 3 -25.47 -5.46 13.75
C THR A 3 -24.55 -4.41 13.12
N ASP A 4 -24.99 -3.15 12.98
CA ASP A 4 -24.15 -2.08 12.43
C ASP A 4 -23.02 -1.74 13.40
N PHE A 5 -21.87 -2.36 13.19
CA PHE A 5 -20.70 -2.23 14.06
C PHE A 5 -20.04 -0.84 13.98
N LEU A 6 -20.33 -0.04 12.95
CA LEU A 6 -19.86 1.34 12.83
C LEU A 6 -20.72 2.32 13.63
N ALA A 7 -21.96 1.94 13.96
CA ALA A 7 -22.85 2.75 14.79
C ALA A 7 -22.79 2.38 16.29
N GLN A 8 -22.46 1.13 16.61
CA GLN A 8 -22.53 0.65 17.98
C GLN A 8 -21.29 0.97 18.81
N TYR A 9 -21.54 1.32 20.08
CA TYR A 9 -20.52 1.47 21.11
C TYR A 9 -19.39 2.40 20.68
N GLN A 10 -19.68 3.48 19.93
CA GLN A 10 -18.66 4.38 19.40
C GLN A 10 -18.16 5.37 20.46
N PRO A 11 -16.86 5.74 20.46
CA PRO A 11 -16.38 6.88 21.21
C PRO A 11 -17.07 8.17 20.73
N ASN A 12 -17.30 9.08 21.67
CA ASN A 12 -17.96 10.37 21.43
C ASN A 12 -17.15 11.52 22.05
N ALA A 13 -17.68 12.74 21.96
CA ALA A 13 -17.03 13.92 22.52
C ALA A 13 -16.76 13.79 24.03
N THR A 14 -17.69 13.17 24.77
CA THR A 14 -17.57 12.94 26.22
C THR A 14 -16.44 11.95 26.54
N THR A 15 -16.20 10.96 25.68
CA THR A 15 -15.09 10.00 25.84
C THR A 15 -13.74 10.70 25.71
N THR A 16 -13.56 11.52 24.68
CA THR A 16 -12.34 12.33 24.50
C THR A 16 -12.17 13.35 25.64
N LEU A 17 -13.26 13.97 26.11
CA LEU A 17 -13.22 14.86 27.26
C LEU A 17 -12.73 14.15 28.52
N ALA A 18 -13.24 12.96 28.80
CA ALA A 18 -12.82 12.17 29.96
C ALA A 18 -11.32 11.88 29.93
N LEU A 19 -10.80 11.49 28.76
CA LEU A 19 -9.37 11.23 28.55
C LEU A 19 -8.52 12.50 28.71
N TRP A 20 -8.99 13.63 28.18
CA TRP A 20 -8.33 14.92 28.37
C TRP A 20 -8.15 15.26 29.85
N TYR A 21 -9.20 15.11 30.68
CA TYR A 21 -9.11 15.40 32.12
C TYR A 21 -8.04 14.55 32.82
N ILE A 22 -7.99 13.25 32.52
CA ILE A 22 -7.02 12.31 33.10
C ILE A 22 -5.60 12.70 32.68
N GLN A 23 -5.36 12.84 31.38
CA GLN A 23 -4.03 13.16 30.84
C GLN A 23 -3.54 14.54 31.29
N HIS A 24 -4.42 15.54 31.36
CA HIS A 24 -4.08 16.89 31.80
C HIS A 24 -3.69 16.89 33.29
N PHE A 25 -4.37 16.08 34.11
CA PHE A 25 -3.99 15.90 35.53
C PHE A 25 -2.62 15.21 35.67
N GLU A 26 -2.37 14.13 34.94
CA GLU A 26 -1.11 13.37 34.96
C GLU A 26 0.09 14.23 34.55
N LYS A 27 -0.04 15.00 33.46
CA LYS A 27 1.01 15.86 32.93
C LYS A 27 1.23 17.16 33.72
N GLN A 28 0.55 17.33 34.85
CA GLN A 28 0.58 18.56 35.66
C GLN A 28 0.22 19.81 34.85
N GLY A 29 -0.75 19.68 33.93
CA GLY A 29 -1.21 20.79 33.11
C GLY A 29 -1.83 21.92 33.94
N THR A 30 -1.67 23.16 33.48
CA THR A 30 -2.30 24.32 34.12
C THR A 30 -3.80 24.33 33.85
N TRP A 31 -4.61 24.44 34.89
CA TRP A 31 -6.07 24.52 34.77
C TRP A 31 -6.49 25.98 34.55
N GLN A 32 -7.38 26.23 33.58
CA GLN A 32 -7.92 27.57 33.31
C GLN A 32 -8.74 28.13 34.49
N LYS A 33 -9.29 27.21 35.29
CA LYS A 33 -10.01 27.49 36.54
C LYS A 33 -9.21 26.88 37.67
N ASP A 34 -9.30 27.45 38.87
CA ASP A 34 -8.71 26.83 40.06
C ASP A 34 -9.15 25.36 40.17
N PHE A 35 -8.29 24.49 40.70
CA PHE A 35 -8.60 23.08 40.94
C PHE A 35 -8.75 22.85 42.43
N ALA A 36 -9.97 22.56 42.89
CA ALA A 36 -10.21 22.34 44.31
C ALA A 36 -9.60 21.03 44.79
N PHE A 37 -8.87 21.07 45.91
CA PHE A 37 -8.21 19.91 46.51
C PHE A 37 -7.13 19.25 45.63
N GLU A 38 -6.61 19.93 44.59
CA GLU A 38 -5.65 19.36 43.65
C GLU A 38 -4.46 18.69 44.33
N LYS A 39 -3.80 19.41 45.25
CA LYS A 39 -2.65 18.89 45.98
C LYS A 39 -2.98 17.58 46.71
N LYS A 40 -4.14 17.52 47.37
CA LYS A 40 -4.58 16.33 48.10
C LYS A 40 -4.93 15.18 47.15
N LEU A 41 -5.49 15.48 45.97
CA LEU A 41 -5.75 14.46 44.95
C LEU A 41 -4.43 13.92 44.38
N ARG A 42 -3.41 14.76 44.20
CA ARG A 42 -2.06 14.33 43.81
C ARG A 42 -1.41 13.44 44.86
N ASP A 43 -1.60 13.74 46.14
CA ASP A 43 -1.16 12.90 47.26
C ASP A 43 -1.83 11.51 47.25
N CYS A 44 -2.99 11.36 46.58
CA CYS A 44 -3.63 10.06 46.39
C CYS A 44 -2.97 9.18 45.32
N GLN A 45 -1.95 9.65 44.59
CA GLN A 45 -1.20 8.89 43.58
C GLN A 45 -2.13 8.12 42.63
N LEU A 46 -2.66 8.79 41.61
CA LEU A 46 -3.52 8.20 40.59
C LEU A 46 -2.71 7.28 39.66
N ASP A 47 -2.28 6.13 40.18
CA ASP A 47 -1.34 5.17 39.60
C ASP A 47 -2.02 3.92 39.02
N TYR A 48 -3.35 3.97 38.86
CA TYR A 48 -4.21 2.88 38.37
C TYR A 48 -4.18 1.59 39.22
N THR A 49 -3.73 1.68 40.49
CA THR A 49 -3.85 0.59 41.47
C THR A 49 -5.23 0.63 42.15
N LEU A 50 -5.72 -0.49 42.70
CA LEU A 50 -6.93 -0.45 43.54
C LEU A 50 -6.71 0.34 44.84
N GLY A 51 -5.47 0.38 45.34
CA GLY A 51 -5.04 1.21 46.46
C GLY A 51 -5.26 2.70 46.23
N SER A 52 -5.11 3.19 45.00
CA SER A 52 -5.43 4.58 44.65
C SER A 52 -6.89 4.95 44.94
N LEU A 53 -7.84 4.03 44.69
CA LEU A 53 -9.25 4.25 44.99
C LEU A 53 -9.49 4.36 46.49
N LYS A 54 -8.77 3.57 47.31
CA LYS A 54 -8.84 3.66 48.79
C LYS A 54 -8.32 5.01 49.29
N ARG A 55 -7.23 5.52 48.70
CA ARG A 55 -6.69 6.85 49.02
C ARG A 55 -7.68 7.96 48.64
N ILE A 56 -8.35 7.85 47.49
CA ILE A 56 -9.44 8.77 47.11
C ILE A 56 -10.61 8.66 48.10
N ASP A 57 -11.00 7.45 48.48
CA ASP A 57 -12.05 7.18 49.47
C ASP A 57 -11.76 7.86 50.82
N GLU A 58 -10.50 7.88 51.26
CA GLU A 58 -10.03 8.62 52.44
C GLU A 58 -10.09 10.14 52.24
N LEU A 59 -9.67 10.63 51.07
CA LEU A 59 -9.77 12.05 50.72
C LEU A 59 -11.22 12.53 50.76
N LEU A 60 -12.17 11.79 50.17
CA LEU A 60 -13.59 12.13 50.22
C LEU A 60 -14.12 12.16 51.66
N ALA A 61 -13.69 11.24 52.52
CA ALA A 61 -14.03 11.26 53.94
C ALA A 61 -13.47 12.50 54.65
N GLN A 62 -12.26 12.95 54.30
CA GLN A 62 -11.69 14.20 54.83
C GLN A 62 -12.46 15.43 54.36
N ILE A 63 -12.87 15.48 53.09
CA ILE A 63 -13.68 16.58 52.53
C ILE A 63 -15.05 16.62 53.22
N ARG A 64 -15.71 15.47 53.39
CA ARG A 64 -17.00 15.37 54.08
C ARG A 64 -16.95 15.91 55.51
N ARG A 65 -15.84 15.72 56.25
CA ARG A 65 -15.65 16.28 57.60
C ARG A 65 -15.67 17.81 57.63
N LEU A 66 -15.41 18.48 56.50
CA LEU A 66 -15.56 19.94 56.35
C LEU A 66 -17.02 20.38 56.25
N LYS A 67 -17.97 19.42 56.14
CA LYS A 67 -19.41 19.65 55.96
C LYS A 67 -19.72 20.59 54.79
N PRO A 68 -19.23 20.27 53.57
CA PRO A 68 -19.55 21.07 52.39
C PRO A 68 -21.08 21.12 52.17
N ASN A 69 -21.59 22.28 51.76
CA ASN A 69 -23.01 22.43 51.42
C ASN A 69 -23.27 21.82 50.02
N PRO A 70 -24.15 20.81 49.90
CA PRO A 70 -24.47 20.19 48.61
C PRO A 70 -24.92 21.18 47.54
N ASP A 71 -25.76 22.16 47.90
CA ASP A 71 -26.39 23.11 46.98
C ASP A 71 -25.38 24.06 46.31
N THR A 72 -24.32 24.42 47.04
CA THR A 72 -23.29 25.36 46.56
C THR A 72 -22.03 24.67 46.07
N PHE A 73 -21.75 23.44 46.52
CA PHE A 73 -20.52 22.73 46.17
C PHE A 73 -20.34 22.61 44.66
N PHE A 74 -21.39 22.20 43.94
CA PHE A 74 -21.35 22.01 42.49
C PHE A 74 -21.39 23.33 41.68
N GLN A 75 -21.81 24.45 42.28
CA GLN A 75 -21.86 25.75 41.59
C GLN A 75 -20.45 26.30 41.32
N HIS A 76 -19.47 25.88 42.12
CA HIS A 76 -18.09 26.32 41.94
C HIS A 76 -17.38 25.43 40.91
N ALA A 77 -16.90 26.06 39.85
CA ALA A 77 -16.29 25.34 38.74
C ALA A 77 -14.99 24.60 39.12
N ASN A 78 -14.30 25.04 40.17
CA ASN A 78 -13.11 24.35 40.70
C ASN A 78 -13.44 23.01 41.38
N HIS A 79 -14.62 22.87 42.01
CA HIS A 79 -15.11 21.61 42.54
C HIS A 79 -15.59 20.68 41.42
N GLN A 80 -16.17 21.22 40.34
CA GLN A 80 -16.55 20.43 39.16
C GLN A 80 -15.33 19.74 38.54
N VAL A 81 -14.22 20.47 38.38
CA VAL A 81 -12.95 19.91 37.88
C VAL A 81 -12.48 18.74 38.76
N PHE A 82 -12.52 18.89 40.09
CA PHE A 82 -12.19 17.81 41.03
C PHE A 82 -13.10 16.58 40.84
N LEU A 83 -14.42 16.79 40.84
CA LEU A 83 -15.40 15.71 40.71
C LEU A 83 -15.24 14.95 39.39
N PHE A 84 -15.06 15.67 38.28
CA PHE A 84 -14.92 15.07 36.95
C PHE A 84 -13.61 14.31 36.81
N THR A 85 -12.50 14.86 37.31
CA THR A 85 -11.20 14.17 37.29
C THR A 85 -11.29 12.84 38.06
N VAL A 86 -11.88 12.84 39.25
CA VAL A 86 -12.06 11.62 40.06
C VAL A 86 -13.01 10.64 39.36
N ALA A 87 -14.13 11.13 38.81
CA ALA A 87 -15.11 10.29 38.13
C ALA A 87 -14.51 9.59 36.91
N PHE A 88 -13.82 10.34 36.05
CA PHE A 88 -13.19 9.80 34.85
C PHE A 88 -12.07 8.82 35.19
N TYR A 89 -11.25 9.12 36.20
CA TYR A 89 -10.25 8.18 36.71
C TYR A 89 -10.89 6.86 37.19
N CYS A 90 -12.00 6.92 37.93
CA CYS A 90 -12.71 5.72 38.38
C CYS A 90 -13.20 4.86 37.21
N GLY A 91 -13.72 5.48 36.14
CA GLY A 91 -14.14 4.75 34.96
C GLY A 91 -12.96 4.15 34.18
N GLU A 92 -11.80 4.80 34.16
CA GLU A 92 -10.59 4.24 33.54
C GLU A 92 -10.02 3.06 34.34
N VAL A 93 -9.96 3.17 35.68
CA VAL A 93 -9.60 2.03 36.56
C VAL A 93 -10.58 0.87 36.35
N ARG A 94 -11.87 1.15 36.20
CA ARG A 94 -12.87 0.13 35.84
C ARG A 94 -12.57 -0.49 34.47
N GLY A 95 -12.27 0.31 33.44
CA GLY A 95 -11.90 -0.19 32.11
C GLY A 95 -10.69 -1.12 32.14
N ARG A 96 -9.65 -0.75 32.90
CA ARG A 96 -8.47 -1.59 33.14
C ARG A 96 -8.82 -2.89 33.85
N LEU A 97 -9.64 -2.84 34.90
CA LEU A 97 -10.05 -4.03 35.64
C LEU A 97 -10.86 -5.02 34.79
N PHE A 98 -11.75 -4.50 33.93
CA PHE A 98 -12.61 -5.30 33.06
C PHE A 98 -11.97 -5.61 31.70
N GLN A 99 -10.76 -5.10 31.45
CA GLN A 99 -10.05 -5.23 30.17
C GLN A 99 -10.93 -4.84 28.98
N ALA A 100 -11.56 -3.67 29.09
CA ALA A 100 -12.40 -3.10 28.04
C ALA A 100 -12.32 -1.57 28.05
N ALA A 101 -12.26 -0.97 26.86
CA ALA A 101 -12.23 0.48 26.70
C ALA A 101 -13.55 1.13 27.14
N PRO A 102 -13.55 2.01 28.16
CA PRO A 102 -14.71 2.79 28.55
C PRO A 102 -15.17 3.74 27.44
N VAL A 103 -16.47 3.74 27.17
CA VAL A 103 -17.14 4.79 26.41
C VAL A 103 -17.96 5.63 27.39
N TRP A 104 -17.75 6.94 27.35
CA TRP A 104 -18.43 7.87 28.23
C TRP A 104 -19.62 8.52 27.56
N TYR A 105 -20.70 8.73 28.29
CA TYR A 105 -21.87 9.47 27.82
C TYR A 105 -22.24 10.54 28.83
N THR A 106 -22.74 11.67 28.36
CA THR A 106 -23.60 12.53 29.17
C THR A 106 -24.95 11.85 29.39
N TRP A 107 -25.69 12.29 30.41
CA TRP A 107 -27.06 11.84 30.62
C TRP A 107 -27.94 11.94 29.37
N GLN A 108 -27.83 13.06 28.62
CA GLN A 108 -28.59 13.28 27.40
C GLN A 108 -28.21 12.27 26.31
N GLU A 109 -26.91 12.05 26.09
CA GLU A 109 -26.43 11.08 25.10
C GLU A 109 -26.83 9.63 25.46
N PHE A 110 -26.84 9.30 26.75
CA PHE A 110 -27.18 7.95 27.23
C PHE A 110 -28.68 7.65 27.06
N THR A 111 -29.53 8.59 27.49
CA THR A 111 -31.00 8.42 27.41
C THR A 111 -31.56 8.58 25.99
N HIS A 112 -30.84 9.23 25.09
CA HIS A 112 -31.21 9.28 23.66
C HIS A 112 -31.20 7.90 22.99
N GLN A 113 -30.49 6.93 23.55
CA GLN A 113 -30.41 5.57 23.00
C GLN A 113 -31.67 4.75 23.32
N ASP A 114 -32.31 5.04 24.46
CA ASP A 114 -33.52 4.35 24.93
C ASP A 114 -34.32 5.25 25.88
N ALA A 115 -35.54 5.59 25.47
CA ALA A 115 -36.42 6.48 26.23
C ALA A 115 -36.83 5.91 27.59
N ASP A 116 -36.84 4.57 27.76
CA ASP A 116 -37.19 3.93 29.03
C ASP A 116 -36.13 4.20 30.11
N LEU A 117 -34.90 4.55 29.72
CA LEU A 117 -33.82 4.93 30.64
C LEU A 117 -34.12 6.20 31.41
N ILE A 118 -34.98 7.09 30.90
CA ILE A 118 -35.34 8.35 31.58
C ILE A 118 -36.10 8.06 32.89
N ALA A 119 -36.95 7.02 32.88
CA ALA A 119 -37.70 6.63 34.06
C ALA A 119 -36.80 5.98 35.12
N GLN A 120 -35.77 5.24 34.68
CA GLN A 120 -34.82 4.57 35.56
C GLN A 120 -33.75 5.52 36.12
N TYR A 121 -33.30 6.47 35.30
CA TYR A 121 -32.23 7.42 35.60
C TYR A 121 -32.74 8.84 35.31
N PRO A 122 -33.44 9.48 36.26
CA PRO A 122 -33.98 10.83 36.06
C PRO A 122 -32.85 11.84 35.83
N HIS A 123 -33.14 12.97 35.17
CA HIS A 123 -32.15 14.02 34.94
C HIS A 123 -31.72 14.67 36.27
N SER A 124 -30.63 14.18 36.84
CA SER A 124 -29.98 14.69 38.06
C SER A 124 -28.47 14.72 37.90
N LEU A 125 -27.79 15.39 38.84
CA LEU A 125 -26.34 15.46 38.85
C LEU A 125 -25.68 14.07 39.01
N ASP A 126 -26.33 13.17 39.74
CA ASP A 126 -25.84 11.80 40.01
C ASP A 126 -25.55 11.03 38.73
N TYR A 127 -26.35 11.28 37.69
CA TYR A 127 -26.32 10.59 36.41
C TYR A 127 -25.70 11.43 35.29
N GLN A 128 -25.06 12.56 35.63
CA GLN A 128 -24.50 13.49 34.64
C GLN A 128 -23.57 12.80 33.64
N PHE A 129 -22.72 11.88 34.13
CA PHE A 129 -21.81 11.09 33.33
C PHE A 129 -22.03 9.60 33.56
N VAL A 130 -22.04 8.86 32.46
CA VAL A 130 -22.22 7.42 32.42
C VAL A 130 -20.96 6.80 31.81
N CYS A 131 -20.32 5.91 32.55
CA CYS A 131 -19.26 5.06 32.05
C CYS A 131 -19.90 3.74 31.59
N ALA A 132 -19.89 3.50 30.29
CA ALA A 132 -20.32 2.24 29.70
C ALA A 132 -19.10 1.37 29.39
N LEU A 133 -19.25 0.07 29.64
CA LEU A 133 -18.34 -0.97 29.19
C LEU A 133 -19.15 -1.94 28.32
N PRO A 134 -18.52 -2.64 27.36
CA PRO A 134 -19.19 -3.68 26.58
C PRO A 134 -19.81 -4.70 27.52
N ASP A 135 -21.07 -5.07 27.25
CA ASP A 135 -21.78 -6.16 27.89
C ASP A 135 -21.84 -6.07 29.44
N SER A 136 -21.74 -4.84 29.97
CA SER A 136 -21.72 -4.52 31.40
C SER A 136 -22.80 -3.49 31.75
N ALA A 137 -23.27 -3.50 33.00
CA ALA A 137 -24.19 -2.49 33.50
C ALA A 137 -23.53 -1.09 33.51
N PRO A 138 -24.30 -0.01 33.23
CA PRO A 138 -23.79 1.35 33.24
C PRO A 138 -23.26 1.71 34.64
N PHE A 139 -22.13 2.42 34.67
CA PHE A 139 -21.51 2.89 35.89
C PHE A 139 -21.64 4.40 36.03
N PHE A 140 -22.19 4.86 37.16
CA PHE A 140 -22.42 6.28 37.47
C PHE A 140 -21.47 6.74 38.58
N PRO A 141 -20.22 7.12 38.24
CA PRO A 141 -19.21 7.46 39.25
C PRO A 141 -19.61 8.69 40.08
N ILE A 142 -20.27 9.68 39.47
CA ILE A 142 -20.68 10.91 40.17
C ILE A 142 -21.65 10.59 41.31
N GLN A 143 -22.65 9.73 41.08
CA GLN A 143 -23.55 9.25 42.13
C GLN A 143 -22.79 8.70 43.36
N VAL A 144 -21.76 7.88 43.13
CA VAL A 144 -20.96 7.29 44.22
C VAL A 144 -20.15 8.35 44.96
N ILE A 145 -19.54 9.29 44.23
CA ILE A 145 -18.77 10.39 44.82
C ILE A 145 -19.67 11.31 45.67
N LEU A 146 -20.84 11.69 45.15
CA LEU A 146 -21.78 12.56 45.83
C LEU A 146 -22.36 11.89 47.10
N SER A 147 -22.75 10.62 47.02
CA SER A 147 -23.18 9.85 48.19
C SER A 147 -22.12 9.86 49.29
N ARG A 148 -20.85 9.66 48.92
CA ARG A 148 -19.71 9.68 49.87
C ARG A 148 -19.44 11.05 50.49
N LEU A 149 -19.77 12.14 49.79
CA LEU A 149 -19.59 13.51 50.27
C LEU A 149 -20.76 13.99 51.14
N PHE A 150 -21.99 13.60 50.83
CA PHE A 150 -23.19 14.28 51.34
C PHE A 150 -24.18 13.38 52.10
N ASP A 151 -24.26 12.08 51.81
CA ASP A 151 -25.23 11.21 52.49
C ASP A 151 -24.80 10.91 53.92
N ASP A 152 -25.75 10.84 54.85
CA ASP A 152 -25.49 10.48 56.25
C ASP A 152 -24.83 9.09 56.36
N GLU A 153 -25.34 8.11 55.61
CA GLU A 153 -24.76 6.77 55.48
C GLU A 153 -24.52 6.46 53.98
N PRO A 154 -23.29 6.60 53.49
CA PRO A 154 -22.99 6.38 52.08
C PRO A 154 -23.12 4.91 51.73
N ALA A 155 -23.82 4.62 50.64
CA ALA A 155 -24.22 3.25 50.28
C ALA A 155 -23.02 2.31 49.99
N GLN A 156 -21.94 2.84 49.40
CA GLN A 156 -20.74 2.08 49.06
C GLN A 156 -19.51 2.99 48.91
N THR A 157 -18.31 2.41 48.99
CA THR A 157 -17.05 3.11 48.70
C THR A 157 -16.78 3.17 47.19
N LEU A 158 -15.92 4.09 46.73
CA LEU A 158 -15.50 4.11 45.33
C LEU A 158 -14.78 2.82 44.96
N HIS A 159 -13.90 2.34 45.83
CA HIS A 159 -13.26 1.04 45.67
C HIS A 159 -14.29 -0.07 45.43
N ALA A 160 -15.32 -0.18 46.28
CA ALA A 160 -16.35 -1.21 46.13
C ALA A 160 -17.17 -1.04 44.84
N ALA A 161 -17.50 0.20 44.47
CA ALA A 161 -18.30 0.48 43.28
C ALA A 161 -17.56 0.19 41.96
N VAL A 162 -16.25 0.45 41.93
CA VAL A 162 -15.39 0.19 40.75
C VAL A 162 -15.06 -1.30 40.64
N VAL A 163 -14.68 -1.95 41.75
CA VAL A 163 -14.30 -3.37 41.78
C VAL A 163 -15.51 -4.28 41.56
N GLY A 164 -16.67 -3.92 42.12
CA GLY A 164 -17.87 -4.75 42.07
C GLY A 164 -17.60 -6.16 42.62
N LEU A 165 -17.97 -7.19 41.85
CA LEU A 165 -17.74 -8.60 42.19
C LEU A 165 -16.37 -9.14 41.73
N GLN A 166 -15.57 -8.31 41.07
CA GLN A 166 -14.37 -8.73 40.33
C GLN A 166 -13.10 -8.48 41.17
N ALA A 167 -12.98 -9.17 42.30
CA ALA A 167 -11.92 -8.95 43.29
C ALA A 167 -10.76 -9.96 43.17
N ALA A 168 -10.06 -9.99 42.02
CA ALA A 168 -8.93 -10.90 41.82
C ALA A 168 -7.54 -10.23 41.89
N CYS A 169 -7.46 -8.89 41.94
CA CYS A 169 -6.21 -8.15 41.87
C CYS A 169 -5.81 -7.57 43.23
N ALA A 170 -4.51 -7.51 43.53
CA ALA A 170 -4.00 -6.96 44.78
C ALA A 170 -4.10 -5.42 44.80
N ASP A 171 -4.18 -4.83 45.99
CA ASP A 171 -4.36 -3.38 46.13
C ASP A 171 -3.21 -2.56 45.53
N ASP A 172 -1.98 -3.07 45.65
CA ASP A 172 -0.76 -2.35 45.24
C ASP A 172 -0.32 -2.71 43.81
N GLU A 173 -1.05 -3.59 43.12
CA GLU A 173 -0.75 -3.99 41.76
C GLU A 173 -1.31 -2.96 40.77
N VAL A 174 -0.45 -2.48 39.86
CA VAL A 174 -0.86 -1.57 38.78
C VAL A 174 -1.67 -2.39 37.77
N LEU A 175 -2.92 -1.99 37.54
CA LEU A 175 -3.77 -2.70 36.59
C LEU A 175 -3.22 -2.56 35.15
N PRO A 176 -3.34 -3.62 34.33
CA PRO A 176 -2.93 -3.56 32.94
C PRO A 176 -3.63 -2.41 32.21
N ASP A 177 -2.94 -1.82 31.23
CA ASP A 177 -3.50 -0.72 30.44
C ASP A 177 -4.83 -1.11 29.82
N THR A 178 -5.71 -0.12 29.70
CA THR A 178 -6.98 -0.29 29.02
C THR A 178 -6.70 -0.69 27.58
N PRO A 179 -7.29 -1.79 27.08
CA PRO A 179 -7.06 -2.21 25.70
C PRO A 179 -7.59 -1.14 24.73
N PRO A 180 -7.09 -1.11 23.49
CA PRO A 180 -7.63 -0.25 22.45
C PRO A 180 -9.13 -0.48 22.28
N HIS A 181 -9.84 0.60 21.94
CA HIS A 181 -11.21 0.52 21.52
C HIS A 181 -11.28 -0.02 20.09
N ASN A 182 -11.91 -1.18 19.94
CA ASN A 182 -12.03 -1.87 18.67
C ASN A 182 -13.47 -1.78 18.17
N LEU A 183 -13.61 -1.39 16.91
CA LEU A 183 -14.88 -1.55 16.19
C LEU A 183 -15.23 -3.04 16.15
N ARG A 184 -16.52 -3.37 16.33
CA ARG A 184 -17.02 -4.75 16.55
C ARG A 184 -17.07 -5.59 15.27
N ILE A 185 -15.93 -5.68 14.58
CA ILE A 185 -15.72 -6.51 13.40
C ILE A 185 -14.46 -7.35 13.59
N ASN A 186 -14.59 -8.66 13.41
CA ASN A 186 -13.46 -9.58 13.42
C ASN A 186 -13.03 -9.88 11.98
N MET A 187 -11.94 -9.26 11.54
CA MET A 187 -11.46 -9.44 10.17
C MET A 187 -11.08 -10.87 9.82
N HIS A 188 -10.47 -11.59 10.76
CA HIS A 188 -10.15 -12.99 10.56
C HIS A 188 -11.42 -13.81 10.30
N GLU A 189 -12.48 -13.59 11.07
CA GLU A 189 -13.78 -14.21 10.83
C GLU A 189 -14.37 -13.81 9.47
N GLN A 190 -14.26 -12.54 9.06
CA GLN A 190 -14.74 -12.09 7.75
C GLN A 190 -13.98 -12.76 6.59
N LEU A 191 -12.68 -13.00 6.72
CA LEU A 191 -11.89 -13.73 5.74
C LEU A 191 -12.36 -15.19 5.60
N THR A 192 -12.68 -15.85 6.71
CA THR A 192 -13.22 -17.24 6.65
C THR A 192 -14.49 -17.33 5.81
N HIS A 193 -15.33 -16.30 5.88
CA HIS A 193 -16.58 -16.23 5.12
C HIS A 193 -16.43 -15.69 3.70
N THR A 194 -15.26 -15.15 3.35
CA THR A 194 -14.98 -14.60 2.02
C THR A 194 -14.55 -15.74 1.08
N PRO A 195 -15.26 -16.03 -0.03
CA PRO A 195 -14.88 -17.12 -0.93
C PRO A 195 -13.45 -17.00 -1.49
N ILE A 196 -12.78 -18.11 -1.76
CA ILE A 196 -11.37 -18.09 -2.20
C ILE A 196 -11.17 -17.38 -3.54
N GLU A 197 -12.16 -17.42 -4.43
CA GLU A 197 -12.18 -16.72 -5.70
C GLU A 197 -12.17 -15.18 -5.55
N PHE A 198 -12.40 -14.65 -4.34
CA PHE A 198 -12.26 -13.24 -4.02
C PHE A 198 -10.85 -12.80 -3.67
N LEU A 199 -9.87 -13.71 -3.65
CA LEU A 199 -8.48 -13.32 -3.44
C LEU A 199 -8.06 -12.10 -4.31
N PRO A 200 -8.41 -11.99 -5.60
CA PRO A 200 -8.06 -10.82 -6.40
C PRO A 200 -8.65 -9.50 -5.91
N TYR A 201 -9.79 -9.52 -5.22
CA TYR A 201 -10.38 -8.33 -4.59
C TYR A 201 -9.54 -7.84 -3.42
N LEU A 202 -8.90 -8.75 -2.67
CA LEU A 202 -8.03 -8.42 -1.54
C LEU A 202 -6.59 -8.07 -1.97
N GLN A 203 -6.26 -8.33 -3.24
CA GLN A 203 -4.94 -8.11 -3.78
C GLN A 203 -4.75 -6.73 -4.39
N MET A 204 -3.58 -6.15 -4.16
CA MET A 204 -3.11 -4.92 -4.80
C MET A 204 -1.88 -5.23 -5.66
N LEU A 205 -1.87 -4.70 -6.89
CA LEU A 205 -0.69 -4.66 -7.76
C LEU A 205 0.03 -3.33 -7.48
N PRO A 206 1.20 -3.31 -6.84
CA PRO A 206 1.94 -2.08 -6.62
C PRO A 206 2.37 -1.49 -7.98
N PRO A 207 2.12 -0.21 -8.28
CA PRO A 207 2.73 0.41 -9.44
C PRO A 207 4.25 0.52 -9.25
N THR A 208 5.00 0.52 -10.34
CA THR A 208 6.48 0.51 -10.29
C THR A 208 7.07 1.70 -9.55
N SER A 209 6.35 2.83 -9.47
CA SER A 209 6.75 4.03 -8.73
C SER A 209 6.74 3.87 -7.22
N LEU A 210 6.08 2.84 -6.66
CA LEU A 210 6.11 2.59 -5.22
C LEU A 210 7.40 1.92 -4.75
N TYR A 211 8.14 1.24 -5.62
CA TYR A 211 9.42 0.65 -5.22
C TYR A 211 10.42 1.77 -4.87
N GLY A 212 10.85 1.82 -3.62
CA GLY A 212 11.64 2.92 -3.06
C GLY A 212 10.83 4.04 -2.40
N ASP A 213 9.49 3.95 -2.37
CA ASP A 213 8.61 4.83 -1.57
C ASP A 213 8.15 4.09 -0.29
N ASP A 214 8.00 4.83 0.81
CA ASP A 214 7.57 4.29 2.11
C ASP A 214 6.19 3.59 2.04
N LEU A 215 5.33 3.99 1.10
CA LEU A 215 4.03 3.35 0.86
C LEU A 215 4.15 1.88 0.43
N MET A 216 5.31 1.43 -0.04
CA MET A 216 5.53 0.00 -0.29
C MET A 216 5.44 -0.83 1.00
N ALA A 217 5.70 -0.22 2.17
CA ALA A 217 5.49 -0.87 3.47
C ALA A 217 4.03 -1.24 3.69
N GLN A 218 3.07 -0.43 3.23
CA GLN A 218 1.64 -0.76 3.26
C GLN A 218 1.37 -2.05 2.46
N ILE A 219 1.84 -2.12 1.21
CA ILE A 219 1.60 -3.27 0.32
C ILE A 219 2.15 -4.56 0.93
N ARG A 220 3.34 -4.49 1.53
CA ARG A 220 3.99 -5.61 2.23
C ARG A 220 3.28 -5.99 3.54
N ALA A 221 2.59 -5.05 4.19
CA ALA A 221 1.86 -5.26 5.43
C ALA A 221 0.46 -5.85 5.23
N LEU A 222 -0.12 -5.83 4.02
CA LEU A 222 -1.47 -6.34 3.74
C LEU A 222 -1.79 -7.72 4.36
N PRO A 223 -0.93 -8.75 4.28
CA PRO A 223 -1.21 -10.03 4.93
C PRO A 223 -1.41 -9.90 6.45
N THR A 224 -0.57 -9.09 7.12
CA THR A 224 -0.67 -8.84 8.56
C THR A 224 -1.91 -8.01 8.88
N LEU A 225 -2.21 -6.98 8.09
CA LEU A 225 -3.39 -6.13 8.28
C LEU A 225 -4.70 -6.93 8.15
N TYR A 226 -4.80 -7.85 7.20
CA TYR A 226 -5.99 -8.67 7.04
C TYR A 226 -6.13 -9.76 8.12
N THR A 227 -5.01 -10.38 8.55
CA THR A 227 -5.08 -11.54 9.47
C THR A 227 -5.03 -11.16 10.95
N LYS A 228 -4.37 -10.06 11.30
CA LYS A 228 -4.15 -9.62 12.68
C LYS A 228 -4.61 -8.19 12.94
N GLY A 229 -5.06 -7.49 11.90
CA GLY A 229 -5.48 -6.10 12.03
C GLY A 229 -6.85 -5.96 12.67
N ARG A 230 -7.09 -4.73 13.12
CA ARG A 230 -8.33 -4.25 13.72
C ARG A 230 -8.76 -2.97 13.03
N VAL A 231 -10.04 -2.68 13.10
CA VAL A 231 -10.63 -1.53 12.41
C VAL A 231 -10.71 -0.34 13.36
N VAL A 232 -10.24 0.80 12.87
CA VAL A 232 -10.38 2.13 13.50
C VAL A 232 -10.88 3.14 12.46
N TRP A 233 -11.29 4.31 12.94
CA TRP A 233 -11.60 5.44 12.07
C TRP A 233 -10.32 6.19 11.68
N ALA A 234 -10.28 6.65 10.43
CA ALA A 234 -9.31 7.63 9.95
C ALA A 234 -10.05 8.83 9.35
N ALA A 235 -9.49 10.02 9.56
CA ALA A 235 -9.94 11.25 8.92
C ALA A 235 -8.95 11.69 7.83
N LEU A 236 -9.49 12.21 6.75
CA LEU A 236 -8.78 12.72 5.59
C LEU A 236 -8.18 14.09 5.90
N VAL A 237 -6.87 14.22 5.70
CA VAL A 237 -6.17 15.52 5.75
C VAL A 237 -6.13 16.13 4.35
N ASN A 238 -5.72 15.32 3.37
CA ASN A 238 -5.59 15.73 1.98
C ASN A 238 -5.60 14.50 1.07
N ALA A 239 -5.97 14.64 -0.20
CA ALA A 239 -5.89 13.57 -1.20
C ALA A 239 -5.56 14.12 -2.59
N ASP A 240 -4.99 13.25 -3.44
CA ASP A 240 -4.95 13.51 -4.87
C ASP A 240 -6.38 13.66 -5.41
N ASN A 241 -6.63 14.72 -6.20
CA ASN A 241 -7.93 15.02 -6.80
C ASN A 241 -8.52 13.82 -7.54
N ARG A 242 -7.68 12.95 -8.12
CA ARG A 242 -8.14 11.72 -8.76
C ARG A 242 -9.04 10.91 -7.83
N LEU A 243 -8.69 10.75 -6.55
CA LEU A 243 -9.50 9.99 -5.58
C LEU A 243 -10.86 10.62 -5.30
N LEU A 244 -11.02 11.92 -5.55
CA LEU A 244 -12.25 12.70 -5.34
C LEU A 244 -13.13 12.76 -6.59
N GLU A 245 -12.61 12.35 -7.75
CA GLU A 245 -13.28 12.47 -9.04
C GLU A 245 -13.89 11.14 -9.51
N TYR A 246 -15.09 11.24 -10.10
CA TYR A 246 -15.84 10.10 -10.62
C TYR A 246 -15.20 9.55 -11.90
N GLY A 247 -15.03 8.23 -11.97
CA GLY A 247 -14.56 7.55 -13.19
C GLY A 247 -13.05 7.61 -13.43
N GLU A 248 -12.30 8.35 -12.61
CA GLU A 248 -10.85 8.27 -12.55
C GLU A 248 -10.41 6.89 -12.05
N THR A 249 -9.39 6.30 -12.67
CA THR A 249 -9.12 4.85 -12.51
C THR A 249 -7.85 4.54 -11.72
N GLY A 250 -6.94 5.51 -11.62
CA GLY A 250 -5.69 5.33 -10.92
C GLY A 250 -5.85 5.32 -9.40
N ALA A 251 -5.28 4.30 -8.76
CA ALA A 251 -4.99 4.35 -7.34
C ALA A 251 -4.07 5.55 -7.07
N SER A 252 -4.24 6.19 -5.92
CA SER A 252 -3.42 7.34 -5.55
C SER A 252 -3.25 7.47 -4.04
N ARG A 253 -2.49 8.49 -3.64
CA ARG A 253 -2.14 8.80 -2.27
C ARG A 253 -3.25 9.60 -1.59
N ALA A 254 -3.60 9.20 -0.39
CA ALA A 254 -4.37 9.99 0.56
C ALA A 254 -3.52 10.21 1.83
N GLN A 255 -3.57 11.40 2.38
CA GLN A 255 -2.99 11.71 3.69
C GLN A 255 -4.09 11.66 4.73
N ILE A 256 -3.85 10.94 5.81
CA ILE A 256 -4.84 10.73 6.86
C ILE A 256 -4.26 11.00 8.24
N ILE A 257 -5.15 11.17 9.20
CA ILE A 257 -4.86 10.94 10.61
C ILE A 257 -5.78 9.86 11.18
N TYR A 258 -5.29 9.12 12.16
CA TYR A 258 -6.12 8.17 12.91
C TYR A 258 -5.65 8.05 14.36
N ASP A 259 -6.55 7.58 15.21
CA ASP A 259 -6.24 7.26 16.60
C ASP A 259 -5.93 5.75 16.72
N PRO A 260 -4.68 5.33 16.97
CA PRO A 260 -4.37 3.94 17.18
C PRO A 260 -5.14 3.37 18.36
N THR A 261 -5.48 4.13 19.40
CA THR A 261 -6.29 3.62 20.51
C THR A 261 -7.76 3.42 20.14
N GLY A 262 -8.22 4.02 19.03
CA GLY A 262 -9.63 3.99 18.60
C GLY A 262 -10.59 4.73 19.51
N ARG A 263 -10.10 5.57 20.44
CA ARG A 263 -10.91 6.24 21.48
C ARG A 263 -11.34 7.66 21.13
N THR A 264 -10.93 8.17 19.98
CA THR A 264 -11.32 9.48 19.44
C THR A 264 -12.62 9.36 18.63
N SER A 265 -13.57 10.26 18.88
CA SER A 265 -14.83 10.31 18.12
C SER A 265 -14.63 10.75 16.68
N VAL A 266 -15.48 10.28 15.77
CA VAL A 266 -15.46 10.63 14.33
C VAL A 266 -15.43 12.14 14.10
N ALA A 267 -16.30 12.90 14.79
CA ALA A 267 -16.39 14.34 14.62
C ALA A 267 -15.14 15.09 15.11
N GLN A 268 -14.51 14.63 16.19
CA GLN A 268 -13.27 15.24 16.68
C GLN A 268 -12.07 14.85 15.81
N LEU A 269 -12.04 13.61 15.31
CA LEU A 269 -10.99 13.16 14.41
C LEU A 269 -10.98 13.99 13.12
N ASP A 270 -12.17 14.28 12.57
CA ASP A 270 -12.34 15.20 11.42
C ASP A 270 -11.80 16.60 11.74
N GLY A 271 -12.21 17.18 12.88
CA GLY A 271 -11.72 18.49 13.32
C GLY A 271 -10.20 18.54 13.55
N PHE A 272 -9.58 17.46 14.04
CA PHE A 272 -8.12 17.37 14.16
C PHE A 272 -7.45 17.29 12.79
N ALA A 273 -8.08 16.67 11.79
CA ALA A 273 -7.53 16.59 10.43
C ALA A 273 -7.50 17.96 9.76
N GLU A 274 -8.56 18.75 9.92
CA GLU A 274 -8.61 20.14 9.46
C GLU A 274 -7.53 20.99 10.13
N GLN A 275 -7.37 20.87 11.45
CA GLN A 275 -6.32 21.59 12.20
C GLN A 275 -4.91 21.17 11.76
N PHE A 276 -4.70 19.88 11.52
CA PHE A 276 -3.42 19.36 11.05
C PHE A 276 -3.09 19.82 9.63
N TYR A 277 -4.07 19.86 8.73
CA TYR A 277 -3.90 20.43 7.41
C TYR A 277 -3.45 21.89 7.47
N GLN A 278 -4.12 22.72 8.29
CA GLN A 278 -3.74 24.12 8.46
C GLN A 278 -2.34 24.27 9.08
N TYR A 279 -2.01 23.46 10.08
CA TYR A 279 -0.69 23.46 10.68
C TYR A 279 0.42 23.16 9.67
N GLN A 280 0.19 22.25 8.72
CA GLN A 280 1.14 21.95 7.65
C GLN A 280 1.29 23.11 6.65
N GLN A 281 0.21 23.83 6.34
CA GLN A 281 0.27 25.03 5.51
C GLN A 281 1.12 26.13 6.17
N ASP A 282 0.98 26.29 7.49
CA ASP A 282 1.74 27.27 8.27
C ASP A 282 3.20 26.85 8.51
N ASN A 283 3.50 25.54 8.43
CA ASN A 283 4.81 24.97 8.71
C ASN A 283 5.32 24.05 7.57
N PRO A 284 5.56 24.58 6.35
CA PRO A 284 5.90 23.77 5.18
C PRO A 284 7.28 23.09 5.26
N SER A 285 8.12 23.46 6.23
CA SER A 285 9.47 22.92 6.44
C SER A 285 9.54 21.77 7.44
N LEU A 286 8.40 21.30 7.99
CA LEU A 286 8.39 20.14 8.87
C LEU A 286 9.01 18.94 8.13
N PRO A 287 10.08 18.35 8.66
CA PRO A 287 10.63 17.15 8.06
C PRO A 287 9.56 16.06 8.15
N ASN A 288 9.05 15.59 7.00
CA ASN A 288 8.54 14.23 6.93
C ASN A 288 9.72 13.36 7.37
N ASP A 289 9.62 12.74 8.55
CA ASP A 289 10.65 11.82 9.01
C ASP A 289 10.71 10.69 7.98
N LYS A 290 11.73 10.73 7.10
CA LYS A 290 11.74 10.02 5.80
C LYS A 290 11.76 8.49 5.91
N ASN A 291 11.63 7.96 7.12
CA ASN A 291 11.74 6.55 7.44
C ASN A 291 10.50 5.97 8.14
N GLU A 292 9.46 6.76 8.39
CA GLU A 292 8.23 6.30 9.06
C GLU A 292 6.98 6.67 8.25
N LEU A 293 6.17 5.65 7.91
CA LEU A 293 4.97 5.83 7.10
C LEU A 293 3.88 6.64 7.85
N PHE A 294 3.78 6.44 9.16
CA PHE A 294 2.97 7.26 10.06
C PHE A 294 3.79 7.78 11.21
N THR A 295 3.59 9.05 11.55
CA THR A 295 4.28 9.76 12.63
C THR A 295 3.28 10.39 13.61
N PRO A 296 3.67 10.62 14.88
CA PRO A 296 2.79 11.26 15.85
C PRO A 296 2.37 12.68 15.45
N VAL A 297 1.08 12.98 15.64
CA VAL A 297 0.55 14.35 15.49
C VAL A 297 1.07 15.22 16.65
N PRO A 298 1.54 16.45 16.37
CA PRO A 298 1.97 17.39 17.40
C PRO A 298 0.94 17.63 18.51
N SER A 299 1.41 17.75 19.75
CA SER A 299 0.56 17.94 20.92
C SER A 299 -0.21 19.27 20.93
N GLU A 300 0.25 20.23 20.13
CA GLU A 300 -0.38 21.51 19.85
C GLU A 300 -1.73 21.36 19.12
N ILE A 301 -1.90 20.24 18.40
CA ILE A 301 -3.08 19.95 17.60
C ILE A 301 -3.99 18.99 18.36
N SER A 302 -3.42 17.91 18.93
CA SER A 302 -4.20 16.95 19.68
C SER A 302 -3.50 16.45 20.93
N HIS A 303 -4.26 16.33 22.01
CA HIS A 303 -3.83 15.62 23.22
C HIS A 303 -3.98 14.10 23.06
N MET A 304 -4.77 13.65 22.08
CA MET A 304 -4.93 12.24 21.75
C MET A 304 -3.67 11.73 21.03
N PRO A 305 -3.33 10.44 21.16
CA PRO A 305 -2.12 9.86 20.58
C PRO A 305 -2.28 9.60 19.07
N LEU A 306 -2.71 10.61 18.31
CA LEU A 306 -3.02 10.49 16.89
C LEU A 306 -1.75 10.28 16.07
N LEU A 307 -1.87 9.48 15.01
CA LEU A 307 -0.84 9.27 14.01
C LEU A 307 -1.29 9.87 12.68
N ALA A 308 -0.39 10.55 11.99
CA ALA A 308 -0.58 11.12 10.67
C ALA A 308 0.34 10.46 9.65
N GLY A 309 -0.13 10.24 8.44
CA GLY A 309 0.68 9.60 7.41
C GLY A 309 -0.05 9.44 6.09
N SER A 310 0.54 8.64 5.21
CA SER A 310 0.02 8.43 3.86
C SER A 310 -0.52 7.02 3.66
N LEU A 311 -1.54 6.92 2.82
CA LEU A 311 -2.15 5.68 2.37
C LEU A 311 -2.15 5.62 0.85
N TRP A 312 -1.86 4.45 0.32
CA TRP A 312 -2.12 4.11 -1.07
C TRP A 312 -3.53 3.52 -1.18
N VAL A 313 -4.42 4.21 -1.89
CA VAL A 313 -5.84 3.84 -1.94
C VAL A 313 -6.16 3.08 -3.22
N TRP A 314 -6.44 1.79 -3.09
CA TRP A 314 -7.00 0.98 -4.18
C TRP A 314 -8.49 1.28 -4.32
N ARG A 315 -8.85 2.01 -5.35
CA ARG A 315 -10.21 2.55 -5.52
C ARG A 315 -11.33 1.52 -5.42
N PRO A 316 -11.20 0.29 -5.96
CA PRO A 316 -12.23 -0.74 -5.79
C PRO A 316 -12.49 -1.18 -4.34
N HIS A 317 -11.70 -0.73 -3.36
CA HIS A 317 -11.99 -0.88 -1.93
C HIS A 317 -12.91 0.21 -1.37
N LEU A 318 -13.23 1.25 -2.13
CA LEU A 318 -14.18 2.31 -1.75
C LEU A 318 -15.58 1.98 -2.30
N PRO A 319 -16.67 2.30 -1.58
CA PRO A 319 -18.05 1.93 -1.96
C PRO A 319 -18.41 2.21 -3.42
N ASN A 320 -18.06 3.42 -3.88
CA ASN A 320 -18.33 3.91 -5.23
C ASN A 320 -17.03 4.20 -6.02
N GLY A 321 -15.88 3.68 -5.57
CA GLY A 321 -14.60 3.99 -6.18
C GLY A 321 -14.09 5.41 -5.93
N MET A 322 -14.76 6.20 -5.09
CA MET A 322 -14.40 7.59 -4.78
C MET A 322 -14.27 7.80 -3.28
N LEU A 323 -13.39 8.72 -2.87
CA LEU A 323 -13.22 9.12 -1.48
C LEU A 323 -14.24 10.21 -1.12
N THR A 324 -15.51 9.81 -0.91
CA THR A 324 -16.65 10.74 -0.78
C THR A 324 -16.80 11.36 0.60
N LEU A 325 -16.53 10.61 1.68
CA LEU A 325 -16.62 11.14 3.06
C LEU A 325 -15.23 11.41 3.64
N PRO A 326 -15.08 12.44 4.50
CA PRO A 326 -13.79 12.79 5.10
C PRO A 326 -13.35 11.79 6.16
N VAL A 327 -14.26 10.97 6.71
CA VAL A 327 -13.92 9.94 7.71
C VAL A 327 -14.37 8.57 7.22
N PHE A 328 -13.45 7.59 7.29
CA PHE A 328 -13.64 6.24 6.78
C PHE A 328 -12.93 5.18 7.62
N PRO A 329 -13.43 3.92 7.61
CA PRO A 329 -12.79 2.85 8.35
C PRO A 329 -11.50 2.40 7.67
N ILE A 330 -10.45 2.21 8.48
CA ILE A 330 -9.16 1.66 8.05
C ILE A 330 -8.80 0.44 8.89
N LEU A 331 -7.95 -0.41 8.33
CA LEU A 331 -7.28 -1.51 9.02
C LEU A 331 -5.90 -1.07 9.48
N ILE A 332 -5.61 -1.30 10.76
CA ILE A 332 -4.29 -1.13 11.37
C ILE A 332 -3.90 -2.42 12.08
N ALA A 333 -2.61 -2.63 12.32
CA ALA A 333 -2.13 -3.70 13.17
C ALA A 333 -1.02 -3.20 14.10
N ASP A 334 -1.11 -3.53 15.39
CA ASP A 334 -0.28 -2.93 16.45
C ASP A 334 1.21 -3.21 16.31
N ASN A 335 1.59 -4.20 15.50
CA ASN A 335 2.97 -4.63 15.28
C ASN A 335 3.59 -4.13 13.97
N VAL A 336 2.88 -3.31 13.19
CA VAL A 336 3.37 -2.75 11.91
C VAL A 336 2.98 -1.28 11.80
N ASN A 337 3.92 -0.43 11.37
CA ASN A 337 3.63 0.98 11.08
C ASN A 337 3.02 1.12 9.67
N ALA A 338 1.83 0.55 9.48
CA ALA A 338 1.11 0.56 8.21
C ALA A 338 -0.39 0.48 8.43
N ALA A 339 -1.14 1.01 7.47
CA ALA A 339 -2.59 0.95 7.46
C ALA A 339 -3.10 0.74 6.03
N THR A 340 -4.35 0.31 5.88
CA THR A 340 -5.04 0.30 4.58
C THR A 340 -6.52 0.57 4.76
N VAL A 341 -7.21 1.01 3.70
CA VAL A 341 -8.67 1.19 3.75
C VAL A 341 -9.33 -0.16 4.07
N LEU A 342 -10.32 -0.17 4.97
CA LEU A 342 -11.14 -1.37 5.16
C LEU A 342 -11.95 -1.60 3.88
N PRO A 343 -11.75 -2.71 3.15
CA PRO A 343 -12.47 -2.93 1.90
C PRO A 343 -13.98 -2.84 2.08
N ALA A 344 -14.63 -2.05 1.23
CA ALA A 344 -16.06 -1.71 1.22
C ALA A 344 -16.98 -2.92 1.46
N LYS A 345 -16.64 -4.09 0.94
CA LYS A 345 -17.36 -5.35 1.17
C LYS A 345 -17.62 -5.65 2.64
N TYR A 346 -16.69 -5.31 3.54
CA TYR A 346 -16.77 -5.67 4.95
C TYR A 346 -17.64 -4.72 5.79
N TRP A 347 -18.19 -3.68 5.17
CA TRP A 347 -19.07 -2.73 5.84
C TRP A 347 -20.23 -2.25 4.95
N SER A 348 -20.54 -2.99 3.87
CA SER A 348 -21.62 -2.66 2.93
C SER A 348 -23.01 -2.65 3.55
N ASP A 349 -23.21 -3.36 4.66
CA ASP A 349 -24.50 -3.47 5.36
C ASP A 349 -24.70 -2.36 6.42
N THR A 350 -23.79 -1.38 6.50
CA THR A 350 -23.82 -0.33 7.54
C THR A 350 -24.53 0.94 7.07
N ALA A 351 -25.07 1.72 8.02
CA ALA A 351 -25.64 3.03 7.73
C ALA A 351 -24.59 4.02 7.18
N TRP A 352 -23.31 3.85 7.57
CA TRP A 352 -22.22 4.67 7.06
C TRP A 352 -21.98 4.46 5.56
N TYR A 353 -22.09 3.21 5.11
CA TYR A 353 -22.01 2.89 3.68
C TYR A 353 -23.16 3.50 2.89
N ALA A 354 -24.39 3.42 3.40
CA ALA A 354 -25.54 4.08 2.78
C ALA A 354 -25.35 5.61 2.70
N LYS A 355 -24.84 6.22 3.78
CA LYS A 355 -24.51 7.66 3.83
C LYS A 355 -23.45 8.03 2.78
N TRP A 356 -22.42 7.20 2.60
CA TRP A 356 -21.38 7.40 1.59
C TRP A 356 -21.98 7.52 0.19
N LEU A 357 -22.85 6.58 -0.17
CA LEU A 357 -23.49 6.56 -1.49
C LEU A 357 -24.49 7.72 -1.66
N GLN A 358 -25.25 8.06 -0.62
CA GLN A 358 -26.20 9.17 -0.65
C GLN A 358 -25.51 10.51 -0.90
N GLN A 359 -24.42 10.80 -0.19
CA GLN A 359 -23.66 12.06 -0.34
C GLN A 359 -23.19 12.24 -1.79
N GLN A 360 -22.76 11.15 -2.44
CA GLN A 360 -22.37 11.20 -3.85
C GLN A 360 -23.56 11.43 -4.78
N ALA A 361 -24.70 10.80 -4.51
CA ALA A 361 -25.91 11.01 -5.32
C ALA A 361 -26.33 12.48 -5.30
N GLU A 362 -26.30 13.13 -4.13
CA GLU A 362 -26.59 14.55 -3.98
C GLU A 362 -25.59 15.44 -4.75
N LEU A 363 -24.29 15.13 -4.71
CA LEU A 363 -23.27 15.84 -5.49
C LEU A 363 -23.48 15.68 -7.01
N ASN A 364 -23.88 14.49 -7.45
CA ASN A 364 -24.14 14.20 -8.86
C ASN A 364 -25.39 14.93 -9.38
N GLU A 365 -26.48 14.95 -8.59
CA GLU A 365 -27.71 15.67 -8.92
C GLU A 365 -27.49 17.19 -9.07
N GLN A 366 -26.59 17.75 -8.27
CA GLN A 366 -26.20 19.17 -8.36
C GLN A 366 -25.37 19.47 -9.62
N GLN A 367 -24.71 18.47 -10.21
CA GLN A 367 -23.76 18.64 -11.32
C GLN A 367 -24.26 18.15 -12.69
N SER A 368 -25.34 17.34 -12.81
CA SER A 368 -25.85 16.83 -14.11
C SER A 368 -27.32 16.35 -14.09
N LYS A 369 -27.98 16.35 -15.26
CA LYS A 369 -29.40 15.93 -15.46
C LYS A 369 -29.62 14.43 -15.74
N GLU A 370 -28.57 13.64 -15.91
CA GLU A 370 -28.66 12.18 -16.07
C GLU A 370 -27.99 11.48 -14.88
N PRO A 371 -28.61 10.42 -14.32
CA PRO A 371 -28.00 9.66 -13.23
C PRO A 371 -26.74 8.97 -13.75
N ARG A 372 -25.57 9.48 -13.32
CA ARG A 372 -24.30 8.75 -13.44
C ARG A 372 -24.40 7.50 -12.54
N SER A 373 -23.86 6.37 -13.00
CA SER A 373 -23.85 5.07 -12.32
C SER A 373 -23.70 5.15 -10.81
N SER A 374 -24.33 4.24 -10.05
CA SER A 374 -24.11 4.11 -8.60
C SER A 374 -22.67 3.69 -8.23
N GLN A 375 -21.89 3.20 -9.21
CA GLN A 375 -20.51 2.75 -9.07
C GLN A 375 -20.29 1.79 -7.92
N GLU A 376 -21.28 0.97 -7.56
CA GLU A 376 -21.18 0.14 -6.36
C GLU A 376 -20.14 -0.98 -6.55
N THR A 377 -18.89 -0.69 -6.20
CA THR A 377 -17.71 -1.45 -6.62
C THR A 377 -17.72 -2.84 -6.01
N THR A 378 -18.17 -2.96 -4.77
CA THR A 378 -18.25 -4.21 -4.00
C THR A 378 -18.92 -5.32 -4.80
N TYR A 379 -20.13 -5.08 -5.30
CA TYR A 379 -20.92 -6.08 -5.99
C TYR A 379 -20.52 -6.26 -7.45
N ALA A 380 -20.09 -5.17 -8.09
CA ALA A 380 -19.57 -5.22 -9.45
C ALA A 380 -18.29 -6.07 -9.52
N PHE A 381 -17.42 -6.00 -8.51
CA PHE A 381 -16.19 -6.80 -8.44
C PHE A 381 -16.50 -8.28 -8.23
N GLU A 382 -17.40 -8.60 -7.30
CA GLU A 382 -17.89 -9.97 -7.06
C GLU A 382 -18.38 -10.62 -8.36
N HIS A 383 -19.22 -9.92 -9.10
CA HIS A 383 -19.75 -10.43 -10.35
C HIS A 383 -18.67 -10.58 -11.43
N LEU A 384 -17.77 -9.59 -11.54
CA LEU A 384 -16.67 -9.65 -12.49
C LEU A 384 -15.79 -10.88 -12.23
N LEU A 385 -15.51 -11.23 -10.98
CA LEU A 385 -14.70 -12.40 -10.63
C LEU A 385 -15.36 -13.73 -10.99
N ARG A 386 -16.69 -13.81 -10.95
CA ARG A 386 -17.42 -15.01 -11.42
C ARG A 386 -17.28 -15.21 -12.93
N GLN A 387 -17.11 -14.12 -13.69
CA GLN A 387 -16.93 -14.16 -15.15
C GLN A 387 -15.44 -14.24 -15.56
N GLN A 388 -14.56 -13.63 -14.78
CA GLN A 388 -13.12 -13.49 -15.01
C GLN A 388 -12.36 -13.86 -13.72
N PRO A 389 -12.28 -15.16 -13.38
CA PRO A 389 -11.63 -15.60 -12.14
C PRO A 389 -10.14 -15.25 -12.11
N ASP A 390 -9.48 -15.24 -13.27
CA ASP A 390 -8.08 -14.85 -13.42
C ASP A 390 -7.92 -13.33 -13.55
N PHE A 391 -8.47 -12.57 -12.60
CA PHE A 391 -8.49 -11.10 -12.70
C PHE A 391 -7.09 -10.49 -12.85
N TRP A 392 -6.11 -10.99 -12.09
CA TRP A 392 -4.69 -10.60 -12.14
C TRP A 392 -3.83 -11.54 -13.01
N ILE A 393 -4.42 -12.12 -14.06
CA ILE A 393 -3.70 -13.00 -14.99
C ILE A 393 -2.37 -12.37 -15.39
N ASN A 394 -1.28 -13.14 -15.32
CA ASN A 394 0.09 -12.73 -15.69
C ASN A 394 0.82 -11.79 -14.70
N PHE A 395 0.24 -11.50 -13.54
CA PHE A 395 0.84 -10.62 -12.51
C PHE A 395 0.92 -11.25 -11.12
N HIS A 396 0.58 -12.53 -10.97
CA HIS A 396 0.44 -13.18 -9.67
C HIS A 396 1.67 -13.03 -8.76
N GLU A 397 2.88 -13.08 -9.30
CA GLU A 397 4.13 -12.92 -8.54
C GLU A 397 4.39 -11.48 -8.05
N LEU A 398 3.64 -10.49 -8.55
CA LEU A 398 3.73 -9.08 -8.16
C LEU A 398 2.64 -8.68 -7.16
N MET A 399 1.65 -9.55 -6.93
CA MET A 399 0.50 -9.23 -6.08
C MET A 399 0.83 -9.37 -4.59
N SER A 400 0.19 -8.55 -3.76
CA SER A 400 0.11 -8.77 -2.31
C SER A 400 -1.33 -8.57 -1.84
N PRO A 401 -1.87 -9.42 -0.93
CA PRO A 401 -1.24 -10.59 -0.33
C PRO A 401 -1.22 -11.81 -1.29
N GLN A 402 -0.43 -12.82 -0.96
CA GLN A 402 -0.44 -14.12 -1.65
C GLN A 402 -1.44 -15.06 -0.98
N ALA A 403 -1.96 -16.06 -1.72
CA ALA A 403 -2.95 -17.00 -1.18
C ALA A 403 -2.46 -17.70 0.11
N GLU A 404 -1.20 -18.15 0.12
CA GLU A 404 -0.62 -18.84 1.27
C GLU A 404 -0.41 -17.93 2.49
N SER A 405 -0.49 -16.61 2.30
CA SER A 405 -0.42 -15.63 3.40
C SER A 405 -1.79 -15.32 4.01
N LEU A 406 -2.88 -15.84 3.44
CA LEU A 406 -4.25 -15.78 3.96
C LEU A 406 -4.83 -17.20 4.13
N PRO A 407 -4.28 -18.03 5.04
CA PRO A 407 -4.59 -19.46 5.12
C PRO A 407 -6.07 -19.77 5.40
N ASP A 408 -6.78 -18.87 6.09
CA ASP A 408 -8.17 -19.08 6.48
C ASP A 408 -9.19 -18.52 5.49
N LEU A 409 -8.73 -17.92 4.37
CA LEU A 409 -9.61 -17.36 3.35
C LEU A 409 -10.51 -18.45 2.73
N GLY A 410 -11.83 -18.25 2.81
CA GLY A 410 -12.81 -19.11 2.16
C GLY A 410 -13.02 -20.47 2.80
N THR A 411 -12.68 -20.63 4.08
CA THR A 411 -12.96 -21.87 4.82
C THR A 411 -14.45 -22.08 5.14
N GLN A 412 -15.26 -21.01 5.12
CA GLN A 412 -16.72 -21.01 5.40
C GLN A 412 -17.50 -20.04 4.48
N PRO A 413 -17.42 -20.19 3.14
CA PRO A 413 -17.85 -19.16 2.20
C PRO A 413 -19.35 -18.84 2.29
N ARG A 414 -19.69 -17.55 2.18
CA ARG A 414 -21.06 -17.06 1.99
C ARG A 414 -21.16 -16.30 0.67
N HIS A 415 -22.23 -16.55 -0.07
CA HIS A 415 -22.53 -15.85 -1.33
C HIS A 415 -23.69 -14.89 -1.15
N HIS A 416 -23.53 -13.68 -1.66
CA HIS A 416 -24.60 -12.70 -1.71
C HIS A 416 -25.12 -12.61 -3.17
N PRO A 417 -26.44 -12.71 -3.38
CA PRO A 417 -27.03 -12.49 -4.70
C PRO A 417 -27.20 -10.99 -4.92
N VAL A 418 -26.45 -10.42 -5.88
CA VAL A 418 -26.61 -9.02 -6.30
C VAL A 418 -26.59 -8.90 -7.82
N VAL A 419 -27.38 -7.98 -8.36
CA VAL A 419 -27.44 -7.62 -9.77
C VAL A 419 -26.61 -6.35 -9.99
N PRO A 420 -25.42 -6.43 -10.59
CA PRO A 420 -24.58 -5.25 -10.81
C PRO A 420 -24.97 -4.49 -12.08
N HIS A 421 -24.55 -3.23 -12.17
CA HIS A 421 -24.56 -2.48 -13.43
C HIS A 421 -23.31 -2.77 -14.26
N GLU A 422 -23.44 -2.77 -15.59
CA GLU A 422 -22.34 -3.03 -16.53
C GLU A 422 -21.25 -1.96 -16.46
N SER A 423 -21.64 -0.70 -16.24
CA SER A 423 -20.75 0.45 -16.05
C SER A 423 -19.77 0.27 -14.88
N ASP A 424 -20.20 -0.36 -13.80
CA ASP A 424 -19.40 -0.54 -12.59
C ASP A 424 -18.33 -1.62 -12.79
N GLN A 425 -18.67 -2.68 -13.55
CA GLN A 425 -17.70 -3.70 -13.97
C GLN A 425 -16.64 -3.10 -14.89
N ARG A 426 -17.05 -2.23 -15.82
CA ARG A 426 -16.13 -1.52 -16.72
C ARG A 426 -15.16 -0.64 -15.93
N PHE A 427 -15.63 0.07 -14.90
CA PHE A 427 -14.76 0.87 -14.03
C PHE A 427 -13.66 0.01 -13.39
N ILE A 428 -14.02 -1.13 -12.81
CA ILE A 428 -13.05 -2.05 -12.18
C ILE A 428 -12.03 -2.59 -13.19
N GLN A 429 -12.48 -2.92 -14.40
CA GLN A 429 -11.59 -3.34 -15.48
C GLN A 429 -10.61 -2.23 -15.89
N LEU A 430 -11.03 -0.97 -15.88
CA LEU A 430 -10.16 0.17 -16.14
C LEU A 430 -9.17 0.40 -15.00
N CYS A 431 -9.57 0.29 -13.73
CA CYS A 431 -8.65 0.30 -12.59
C CYS A 431 -7.58 -0.78 -12.70
N ARG A 432 -7.97 -2.00 -13.10
CA ARG A 432 -7.03 -3.08 -13.38
C ARG A 432 -6.04 -2.70 -14.48
N ALA A 433 -6.55 -2.20 -15.60
CA ALA A 433 -5.71 -1.81 -16.73
C ALA A 433 -4.70 -0.75 -16.31
N ASP A 434 -5.14 0.30 -15.61
CA ASP A 434 -4.26 1.38 -15.14
C ASP A 434 -3.14 0.87 -14.22
N ALA A 435 -3.46 -0.02 -13.26
CA ALA A 435 -2.45 -0.64 -12.39
C ALA A 435 -1.40 -1.43 -13.20
N MET A 436 -1.84 -2.18 -14.22
CA MET A 436 -0.97 -2.97 -15.09
C MET A 436 -0.13 -2.11 -16.04
N MET A 437 -0.59 -0.90 -16.40
CA MET A 437 0.08 -0.03 -17.38
C MET A 437 1.48 0.42 -16.96
N THR A 438 1.80 0.34 -15.67
CA THR A 438 3.14 0.65 -15.15
C THR A 438 4.19 -0.42 -15.50
N TYR A 439 3.77 -1.59 -15.98
CA TYR A 439 4.64 -2.70 -16.34
C TYR A 439 4.72 -2.91 -17.85
N PRO A 440 5.93 -3.02 -18.44
CA PRO A 440 6.10 -3.28 -19.88
C PRO A 440 5.31 -4.47 -20.41
N ARG A 441 5.16 -5.53 -19.62
CA ARG A 441 4.46 -6.77 -20.02
C ARG A 441 3.00 -6.58 -20.43
N VAL A 442 2.34 -5.48 -20.04
CA VAL A 442 0.94 -5.21 -20.44
C VAL A 442 0.76 -5.13 -21.95
N ARG A 443 1.82 -4.72 -22.67
CA ARG A 443 1.83 -4.57 -24.14
C ARG A 443 2.18 -5.89 -24.85
N GLU A 444 2.56 -6.91 -24.09
CA GLU A 444 3.06 -8.18 -24.62
C GLU A 444 1.91 -9.11 -24.98
N ARG A 445 1.82 -9.50 -26.26
CA ARG A 445 0.90 -10.56 -26.70
C ARG A 445 1.60 -11.90 -26.54
N ARG A 446 1.33 -12.58 -25.42
CA ARG A 446 1.94 -13.87 -25.12
C ARG A 446 1.25 -15.02 -25.85
N PRO A 447 2.00 -15.95 -26.47
CA PRO A 447 1.45 -17.20 -26.94
C PRO A 447 0.93 -18.08 -25.78
N SER A 448 0.08 -19.06 -26.11
CA SER A 448 -0.35 -20.07 -25.13
C SER A 448 0.85 -20.85 -24.63
N MET A 449 0.99 -20.97 -23.30
CA MET A 449 2.10 -21.72 -22.68
C MET A 449 2.13 -23.18 -23.15
N ARG A 450 0.96 -23.77 -23.45
CA ARG A 450 0.86 -25.10 -24.04
C ARG A 450 1.53 -25.17 -25.42
N LYS A 451 1.23 -24.22 -26.31
CA LYS A 451 1.86 -24.14 -27.65
C LYS A 451 3.38 -23.97 -27.52
N VAL A 452 3.83 -23.13 -26.59
CA VAL A 452 5.27 -22.93 -26.32
C VAL A 452 5.94 -24.23 -25.89
N PHE A 453 5.32 -25.01 -25.00
CA PHE A 453 5.87 -26.31 -24.58
C PHE A 453 5.88 -27.35 -25.70
N GLU A 454 4.82 -27.44 -26.49
CA GLU A 454 4.75 -28.34 -27.64
C GLU A 454 5.81 -27.99 -28.69
N CYS A 455 5.97 -26.71 -29.00
CA CYS A 455 7.02 -26.20 -29.89
C CYS A 455 8.43 -26.46 -29.34
N ALA A 456 8.67 -26.19 -28.06
CA ALA A 456 9.96 -26.46 -27.42
C ALA A 456 10.34 -27.95 -27.49
N LYS A 457 9.37 -28.85 -27.28
CA LYS A 457 9.59 -30.29 -27.44
C LYS A 457 9.96 -30.65 -28.88
N GLN A 458 9.33 -30.03 -29.87
CA GLN A 458 9.64 -30.27 -31.28
C GLN A 458 11.04 -29.78 -31.65
N ILE A 459 11.42 -28.58 -31.21
CA ILE A 459 12.77 -28.02 -31.43
C ILE A 459 13.83 -28.93 -30.81
N GLN A 460 13.60 -29.46 -29.59
CA GLN A 460 14.54 -30.42 -28.97
C GLN A 460 14.68 -31.74 -29.75
N GLN A 461 13.70 -32.13 -30.56
CA GLN A 461 13.70 -33.40 -31.29
C GLN A 461 14.23 -33.28 -32.72
N HIS A 462 14.05 -32.12 -33.35
CA HIS A 462 14.26 -31.92 -34.79
C HIS A 462 15.11 -30.68 -35.12
N ASP A 463 15.69 -30.02 -34.11
CA ASP A 463 16.44 -28.75 -34.17
C ASP A 463 15.66 -27.53 -34.71
N THR A 464 14.52 -27.73 -35.38
CA THR A 464 13.65 -26.66 -35.89
C THR A 464 12.15 -27.00 -35.71
N SER A 465 11.30 -25.98 -35.89
CA SER A 465 9.85 -26.13 -35.78
C SER A 465 9.15 -25.32 -36.89
N GLU A 466 8.78 -25.94 -38.00
CA GLU A 466 8.05 -25.28 -39.09
C GLU A 466 6.52 -25.20 -38.87
N THR A 467 6.02 -25.87 -37.84
CA THR A 467 4.59 -26.05 -37.55
C THR A 467 3.97 -24.95 -36.71
N PHE A 468 4.79 -24.13 -36.05
CA PHE A 468 4.36 -23.09 -35.12
C PHE A 468 4.71 -21.70 -35.64
N GLU A 469 3.91 -20.70 -35.27
CA GLU A 469 4.16 -19.29 -35.58
C GLU A 469 5.50 -18.81 -34.99
N ASN A 470 6.12 -17.80 -35.62
CA ASN A 470 7.44 -17.31 -35.25
C ASN A 470 7.52 -16.83 -33.78
N ASP A 471 6.43 -16.24 -33.27
CA ASP A 471 6.34 -15.81 -31.87
C ASP A 471 6.40 -17.02 -30.91
N VAL A 472 5.63 -18.09 -31.16
CA VAL A 472 5.66 -19.33 -30.37
C VAL A 472 7.06 -19.94 -30.38
N GLN A 473 7.69 -20.00 -31.57
CA GLN A 473 9.05 -20.52 -31.72
C GLN A 473 10.07 -19.70 -30.93
N MET A 474 9.96 -18.37 -30.93
CA MET A 474 10.83 -17.47 -30.16
C MET A 474 10.74 -17.74 -28.65
N TYR A 475 9.53 -17.81 -28.08
CA TYR A 475 9.36 -18.15 -26.65
C TYR A 475 9.94 -19.53 -26.33
N ALA A 476 9.72 -20.50 -27.23
CA ALA A 476 10.23 -21.86 -27.08
C ALA A 476 11.77 -21.89 -27.09
N LYS A 477 12.42 -21.23 -28.05
CA LYS A 477 13.89 -21.13 -28.14
C LYS A 477 14.48 -20.53 -26.88
N LEU A 478 13.97 -19.37 -26.43
CA LEU A 478 14.44 -18.70 -25.22
C LEU A 478 14.31 -19.57 -23.96
N ARG A 479 13.26 -20.39 -23.91
CA ARG A 479 13.04 -21.33 -22.80
C ARG A 479 14.01 -22.51 -22.81
N LEU A 480 14.49 -22.90 -23.99
CA LEU A 480 15.45 -23.99 -24.18
C LEU A 480 16.90 -23.57 -24.01
N LEU A 481 17.19 -22.26 -23.96
CA LEU A 481 18.56 -21.77 -23.77
C LEU A 481 19.17 -22.32 -22.47
N ASP A 482 20.44 -22.69 -22.54
CA ASP A 482 21.20 -23.03 -21.35
C ASP A 482 21.62 -21.75 -20.61
N TRP A 483 20.81 -21.40 -19.63
CA TRP A 483 21.02 -20.23 -18.80
C TRP A 483 22.09 -20.43 -17.71
N GLN A 484 22.66 -21.64 -17.52
CA GLN A 484 23.55 -21.92 -16.39
C GLN A 484 24.83 -21.09 -16.45
N ASN A 485 25.46 -21.03 -17.61
CA ASN A 485 26.68 -20.25 -17.81
C ASN A 485 26.42 -18.76 -17.56
N LEU A 486 25.29 -18.27 -18.07
CA LEU A 486 24.91 -16.88 -17.90
C LEU A 486 24.60 -16.53 -16.44
N LEU A 487 23.90 -17.40 -15.73
CA LEU A 487 23.65 -17.25 -14.31
C LEU A 487 24.94 -17.28 -13.48
N ALA A 488 25.91 -18.13 -13.84
CA ALA A 488 27.21 -18.17 -13.20
C ALA A 488 27.94 -16.83 -13.39
N GLU A 489 27.94 -16.28 -14.61
CA GLU A 489 28.53 -14.97 -14.90
C GLU A 489 27.83 -13.82 -14.15
N VAL A 490 26.50 -13.85 -14.00
CA VAL A 490 25.76 -12.85 -13.22
C VAL A 490 26.03 -12.97 -11.71
N ALA A 491 26.34 -14.17 -11.23
CA ALA A 491 26.69 -14.40 -9.82
C ALA A 491 28.08 -13.89 -9.45
N GLU A 492 28.99 -13.74 -10.43
CA GLU A 492 30.31 -13.17 -10.21
C GLU A 492 30.23 -11.71 -9.71
N PRO A 493 31.12 -11.30 -8.80
CA PRO A 493 31.15 -9.93 -8.30
C PRO A 493 31.36 -8.91 -9.43
N TYR A 494 30.48 -7.90 -9.49
CA TYR A 494 30.61 -6.75 -10.37
C TYR A 494 30.90 -5.49 -9.55
N PRO A 495 32.00 -4.75 -9.80
CA PRO A 495 32.43 -3.66 -8.93
C PRO A 495 31.40 -2.54 -8.73
N LYS A 496 30.52 -2.29 -9.72
CA LYS A 496 29.54 -1.19 -9.67
C LYS A 496 28.16 -1.60 -9.18
N ALA A 497 27.95 -2.86 -8.78
CA ALA A 497 26.66 -3.31 -8.26
C ALA A 497 26.81 -4.24 -7.06
N ARG A 498 25.84 -4.17 -6.15
CA ARG A 498 25.83 -5.03 -4.96
C ARG A 498 25.55 -6.49 -5.35
N PRO A 499 26.38 -7.46 -4.93
CA PRO A 499 26.14 -8.87 -5.22
C PRO A 499 24.94 -9.41 -4.41
N LEU A 500 24.23 -10.38 -4.98
CA LEU A 500 23.04 -11.01 -4.37
C LEU A 500 23.19 -12.54 -4.30
N PRO A 501 24.14 -13.08 -3.53
CA PRO A 501 24.47 -14.52 -3.53
C PRO A 501 23.31 -15.40 -3.05
N LYS A 502 22.46 -14.89 -2.14
CA LYS A 502 21.25 -15.61 -1.71
C LYS A 502 20.25 -15.76 -2.84
N VAL A 503 20.11 -14.75 -3.71
CA VAL A 503 19.26 -14.85 -4.91
C VAL A 503 19.83 -15.89 -5.86
N ALA A 504 21.13 -15.84 -6.15
CA ALA A 504 21.80 -16.82 -6.99
C ALA A 504 21.51 -18.26 -6.53
N ALA A 505 21.67 -18.53 -5.23
CA ALA A 505 21.39 -19.84 -4.64
C ALA A 505 19.90 -20.25 -4.75
N VAL A 506 18.96 -19.31 -4.67
CA VAL A 506 17.52 -19.58 -4.85
C VAL A 506 17.19 -19.90 -6.31
N LEU A 507 17.78 -19.20 -7.28
CA LEU A 507 17.53 -19.41 -8.71
C LEU A 507 18.05 -20.75 -9.24
N GLN A 508 18.97 -21.39 -8.52
CA GLN A 508 19.43 -22.75 -8.79
C GLN A 508 18.40 -23.83 -8.40
N ARG A 509 17.36 -23.49 -7.63
CA ARG A 509 16.30 -24.44 -7.25
C ARG A 509 15.33 -24.65 -8.39
N ASP A 510 14.80 -25.87 -8.51
CA ASP A 510 13.83 -26.21 -9.55
C ASP A 510 12.40 -25.77 -9.24
N LYS A 511 12.06 -25.64 -7.95
CA LYS A 511 10.72 -25.26 -7.49
C LYS A 511 10.78 -24.35 -6.27
N LEU A 512 9.84 -23.42 -6.23
CA LEU A 512 9.63 -22.49 -5.13
C LEU A 512 8.12 -22.24 -5.00
N GLY A 513 7.59 -22.14 -3.77
CA GLY A 513 6.16 -21.84 -3.55
C GLY A 513 5.81 -20.41 -3.97
N ALA A 514 4.54 -20.14 -4.32
CA ALA A 514 4.15 -18.86 -4.92
C ALA A 514 4.46 -17.66 -4.01
N ALA A 515 4.18 -17.77 -2.71
CA ALA A 515 4.55 -16.74 -1.73
C ALA A 515 6.06 -16.44 -1.67
N HIS A 516 6.92 -17.44 -1.88
CA HIS A 516 8.37 -17.24 -1.90
C HIS A 516 8.86 -16.66 -3.23
N VAL A 517 8.22 -17.04 -4.35
CA VAL A 517 8.47 -16.42 -5.67
C VAL A 517 8.08 -14.94 -5.61
N ALA A 518 6.92 -14.61 -5.06
CA ALA A 518 6.48 -13.22 -4.92
C ALA A 518 7.44 -12.39 -4.07
N LYS A 519 7.92 -12.92 -2.94
CA LYS A 519 8.96 -12.26 -2.12
C LYS A 519 10.28 -12.06 -2.86
N LEU A 520 10.69 -13.04 -3.69
CA LEU A 520 11.90 -12.92 -4.50
C LEU A 520 11.74 -11.80 -5.55
N VAL A 521 10.60 -11.77 -6.24
CA VAL A 521 10.32 -10.76 -7.27
C VAL A 521 10.17 -9.38 -6.66
N ASP A 522 9.42 -9.21 -5.57
CA ASP A 522 9.32 -7.95 -4.81
C ASP A 522 10.71 -7.44 -4.41
N PHE A 523 11.54 -8.32 -3.82
CA PHE A 523 12.92 -7.96 -3.46
C PHE A 523 13.74 -7.50 -4.67
N LEU A 524 13.64 -8.20 -5.81
CA LEU A 524 14.39 -7.84 -7.00
C LEU A 524 13.89 -6.53 -7.64
N GLN A 525 12.59 -6.28 -7.63
CA GLN A 525 12.01 -5.02 -8.11
C GLN A 525 12.43 -3.85 -7.21
N GLU A 526 12.45 -4.03 -5.89
CA GLU A 526 12.99 -3.04 -4.95
C GLU A 526 14.47 -2.73 -5.27
N GLN A 527 15.30 -3.75 -5.44
CA GLN A 527 16.71 -3.58 -5.81
C GLN A 527 16.88 -2.86 -7.16
N ARG A 528 16.01 -3.13 -8.13
CA ARG A 528 16.01 -2.49 -9.45
C ARG A 528 15.63 -1.01 -9.36
N PHE A 529 14.49 -0.69 -8.76
CA PHE A 529 13.92 0.66 -8.81
C PHE A 529 14.48 1.58 -7.73
N ALA A 530 14.62 1.11 -6.49
CA ALA A 530 15.09 1.95 -5.37
C ALA A 530 16.62 2.10 -5.35
N HIS A 531 17.35 1.06 -5.79
CA HIS A 531 18.81 1.00 -5.64
C HIS A 531 19.57 0.94 -6.97
N GLN A 532 18.88 0.91 -8.11
CA GLN A 532 19.49 0.77 -9.45
C GLN A 532 20.49 -0.39 -9.53
N ASN A 533 20.25 -1.48 -8.78
CA ASN A 533 21.16 -2.61 -8.71
C ASN A 533 21.07 -3.45 -10.00
N THR A 534 22.07 -3.32 -10.86
CA THR A 534 22.11 -4.03 -12.15
C THR A 534 22.14 -5.55 -11.97
N THR A 535 22.72 -6.08 -10.89
CA THR A 535 22.66 -7.53 -10.61
C THR A 535 21.22 -8.02 -10.43
N ALA A 536 20.35 -7.22 -9.80
CA ALA A 536 18.93 -7.57 -9.67
C ALA A 536 18.20 -7.50 -11.01
N MET A 537 18.51 -6.50 -11.84
CA MET A 537 17.96 -6.37 -13.20
C MET A 537 18.30 -7.59 -14.05
N LEU A 538 19.55 -8.07 -13.99
CA LEU A 538 19.99 -9.27 -14.69
C LEU A 538 19.27 -10.54 -14.20
N TYR A 539 19.02 -10.67 -12.90
CA TYR A 539 18.22 -11.78 -12.38
C TYR A 539 16.74 -11.70 -12.79
N LEU A 540 16.15 -10.51 -12.86
CA LEU A 540 14.79 -10.31 -13.40
C LEU A 540 14.73 -10.68 -14.88
N SER A 541 15.71 -10.24 -15.68
CA SER A 541 15.83 -10.64 -17.09
C SER A 541 15.89 -12.15 -17.23
N TYR A 542 16.70 -12.83 -16.42
CA TYR A 542 16.79 -14.29 -16.45
C TYR A 542 15.46 -14.95 -16.11
N LEU A 543 14.80 -14.51 -15.03
CA LEU A 543 13.52 -15.09 -14.58
C LEU A 543 12.45 -14.99 -15.67
N TYR A 544 12.31 -13.81 -16.29
CA TYR A 544 11.29 -13.58 -17.29
C TYR A 544 11.62 -14.11 -18.68
N TYR A 545 12.91 -14.24 -19.05
CA TYR A 545 13.29 -14.93 -20.28
C TYR A 545 13.17 -16.45 -20.16
N SER A 546 13.61 -17.03 -19.04
CA SER A 546 13.61 -18.50 -18.87
C SER A 546 12.21 -19.05 -18.57
N GLY A 547 11.35 -18.26 -17.92
CA GLY A 547 10.09 -18.75 -17.38
C GLY A 547 10.28 -19.85 -16.32
N LYS A 548 11.46 -19.90 -15.66
CA LYS A 548 11.76 -20.77 -14.53
C LYS A 548 11.30 -20.03 -13.27
N LEU A 549 10.26 -20.52 -12.60
CA LEU A 549 9.56 -19.94 -11.42
C LEU A 549 8.46 -18.91 -11.71
N VAL A 550 8.62 -18.05 -12.71
CA VAL A 550 7.61 -17.05 -13.13
C VAL A 550 7.15 -17.33 -14.56
N PRO A 551 5.99 -16.81 -15.01
CA PRO A 551 5.66 -16.88 -16.43
C PRO A 551 6.65 -16.07 -17.27
N GLN A 552 6.88 -16.51 -18.51
CA GLN A 552 7.80 -15.85 -19.44
C GLN A 552 7.21 -14.51 -19.93
N PHE A 553 7.97 -13.43 -19.81
CA PHE A 553 7.63 -12.07 -20.26
C PHE A 553 8.85 -11.39 -20.88
N ILE A 554 8.94 -11.46 -22.20
CA ILE A 554 10.11 -11.02 -22.96
C ILE A 554 10.29 -9.51 -22.85
N LEU A 555 9.23 -8.69 -22.92
CA LEU A 555 9.36 -7.24 -22.85
C LEU A 555 9.84 -6.77 -21.46
N GLU A 556 9.40 -7.44 -20.39
CA GLU A 556 9.87 -7.16 -19.04
C GLU A 556 11.35 -7.55 -18.87
N ALA A 557 11.73 -8.68 -19.45
CA ALA A 557 13.10 -9.17 -19.43
C ALA A 557 14.06 -8.23 -20.19
N GLU A 558 13.65 -7.81 -21.38
CA GLU A 558 14.37 -6.85 -22.23
C GLU A 558 14.49 -5.49 -21.55
N GLY A 559 13.41 -4.96 -20.98
CA GLY A 559 13.44 -3.70 -20.25
C GLY A 559 14.44 -3.71 -19.09
N SER A 560 14.53 -4.82 -18.36
CA SER A 560 15.52 -4.98 -17.28
C SER A 560 16.95 -5.10 -17.82
N LEU A 561 17.16 -5.83 -18.92
CA LEU A 561 18.48 -6.01 -19.53
C LEU A 561 19.01 -4.71 -20.14
N LYS A 562 18.16 -3.99 -20.89
CA LYS A 562 18.48 -2.68 -21.48
C LYS A 562 18.81 -1.66 -20.40
N GLN A 563 18.10 -1.67 -19.27
CA GLN A 563 18.40 -0.77 -18.15
C GLN A 563 19.78 -1.07 -17.54
N ALA A 564 20.14 -2.34 -17.33
CA ALA A 564 21.46 -2.71 -16.85
C ALA A 564 22.59 -2.32 -17.83
N TYR A 565 22.34 -2.48 -19.13
CA TYR A 565 23.25 -2.05 -20.20
C TYR A 565 23.44 -0.52 -20.20
N ALA A 566 22.36 0.24 -20.09
CA ALA A 566 22.43 1.71 -20.02
C ALA A 566 23.21 2.21 -18.80
N LEU A 567 23.18 1.47 -17.69
CA LEU A 567 23.99 1.73 -16.49
C LEU A 567 25.45 1.25 -16.62
N GLY A 568 25.84 0.72 -17.78
CA GLY A 568 27.21 0.33 -18.11
C GLY A 568 27.68 -0.97 -17.47
N ASP A 569 26.76 -1.89 -17.13
CA ASP A 569 27.12 -3.23 -16.66
C ASP A 569 27.66 -4.09 -17.82
N TYR A 570 28.94 -4.44 -17.76
CA TYR A 570 29.59 -5.22 -18.83
C TYR A 570 28.96 -6.60 -19.02
N ARG A 571 28.34 -7.18 -17.99
CA ARG A 571 27.65 -8.47 -18.08
C ARG A 571 26.38 -8.31 -18.91
N ALA A 572 25.68 -7.19 -18.75
CA ALA A 572 24.55 -6.83 -19.60
C ALA A 572 24.98 -6.60 -21.05
N THR A 573 26.09 -5.90 -21.29
CA THR A 573 26.65 -5.68 -22.64
C THR A 573 26.95 -7.00 -23.35
N LYS A 574 27.67 -7.91 -22.70
CA LYS A 574 27.95 -9.24 -23.27
C LYS A 574 26.67 -10.04 -23.47
N TRP A 575 25.75 -10.00 -22.51
CA TRP A 575 24.48 -10.72 -22.63
C TRP A 575 23.64 -10.22 -23.81
N LEU A 576 23.59 -8.92 -24.07
CA LEU A 576 22.96 -8.40 -25.30
C LEU A 576 23.59 -9.02 -26.55
N ALA A 577 24.92 -9.12 -26.63
CA ALA A 577 25.60 -9.76 -27.76
C ALA A 577 25.18 -11.24 -27.92
N GLU A 578 25.11 -12.00 -26.83
CA GLU A 578 24.64 -13.39 -26.87
C GLU A 578 23.16 -13.49 -27.28
N MET A 579 22.31 -12.56 -26.84
CA MET A 579 20.90 -12.51 -27.24
C MET A 579 20.74 -12.26 -28.74
N LEU A 580 21.55 -11.38 -29.32
CA LEU A 580 21.55 -11.12 -30.76
C LEU A 580 21.97 -12.35 -31.57
N LEU A 581 22.91 -13.16 -31.06
CA LEU A 581 23.31 -14.41 -31.70
C LEU A 581 22.24 -15.51 -31.58
N LEU A 582 21.57 -15.59 -30.43
CA LEU A 582 20.64 -16.68 -30.11
C LEU A 582 19.22 -16.41 -30.61
N ALA A 583 18.84 -15.13 -30.70
CA ALA A 583 17.52 -14.67 -31.11
C ALA A 583 17.64 -13.37 -31.94
N PRO A 584 18.24 -13.42 -33.15
CA PRO A 584 18.45 -12.25 -34.01
C PRO A 584 17.15 -11.50 -34.35
N GLU A 585 16.01 -12.18 -34.33
CA GLU A 585 14.68 -11.56 -34.45
C GLU A 585 14.37 -10.51 -33.36
N ARG A 586 15.08 -10.53 -32.23
CA ARG A 586 14.95 -9.55 -31.14
C ARG A 586 15.82 -8.32 -31.30
N THR A 587 16.71 -8.27 -32.30
CA THR A 587 17.65 -7.14 -32.48
C THR A 587 16.92 -5.81 -32.49
N ALA A 588 15.79 -5.71 -33.20
CA ALA A 588 14.99 -4.48 -33.24
C ALA A 588 14.51 -4.05 -31.85
N ALA A 589 13.95 -4.96 -31.05
CA ALA A 589 13.47 -4.64 -29.71
C ALA A 589 14.60 -4.20 -28.77
N LEU A 590 15.78 -4.81 -28.92
CA LEU A 590 16.94 -4.56 -28.06
C LEU A 590 17.71 -3.29 -28.44
N LEU A 591 17.83 -2.99 -29.73
CA LEU A 591 18.76 -1.96 -30.25
C LEU A 591 18.10 -0.81 -31.03
N ALA A 592 16.78 -0.78 -31.24
CA ALA A 592 16.13 0.31 -31.99
C ALA A 592 16.51 1.70 -31.48
N ASP A 593 16.47 1.93 -30.16
CA ASP A 593 16.83 3.23 -29.58
C ASP A 593 18.29 3.62 -29.87
N GLU A 594 19.20 2.65 -29.90
CA GLU A 594 20.61 2.90 -30.20
C GLU A 594 20.81 3.25 -31.67
N VAL A 595 20.12 2.55 -32.57
CA VAL A 595 20.16 2.84 -34.01
C VAL A 595 19.54 4.20 -34.32
N ASP A 596 18.43 4.53 -33.68
CA ASP A 596 17.80 5.86 -33.82
C ASP A 596 18.71 6.96 -33.28
N ASN A 597 19.35 6.75 -32.13
CA ASN A 597 20.31 7.72 -31.58
C ASN A 597 21.53 7.90 -32.50
N GLN A 598 22.05 6.82 -33.10
CA GLN A 598 23.18 6.89 -34.03
C GLN A 598 22.83 7.62 -35.33
N ALA A 599 21.60 7.43 -35.83
CA ALA A 599 21.14 8.06 -37.07
C ALA A 599 20.69 9.53 -36.90
N LEU A 600 20.49 10.00 -35.65
CA LEU A 600 19.85 11.28 -35.37
C LEU A 600 20.58 12.48 -36.00
N GLU A 601 21.91 12.52 -35.88
CA GLU A 601 22.70 13.63 -36.42
C GLU A 601 22.69 13.63 -37.95
N LEU A 602 22.78 12.45 -38.57
CA LEU A 602 22.71 12.32 -40.03
C LEU A 602 21.32 12.71 -40.56
N GLU A 603 20.25 12.32 -39.86
CA GLU A 603 18.88 12.70 -40.20
C GLU A 603 18.71 14.23 -40.16
N GLN A 604 19.26 14.89 -39.14
CA GLN A 604 19.26 16.35 -39.04
C GLN A 604 20.04 17.00 -40.20
N ALA A 605 21.21 16.44 -40.55
CA ALA A 605 22.01 16.93 -41.66
C ALA A 605 21.29 16.80 -43.01
N TYR A 606 20.62 15.66 -43.25
CA TYR A 606 19.82 15.43 -44.46
C TYR A 606 18.62 16.39 -44.54
N ARG A 607 17.91 16.62 -43.43
CA ARG A 607 16.82 17.61 -43.37
C ARG A 607 17.32 19.02 -43.66
N ALA A 608 18.48 19.40 -43.14
CA ALA A 608 19.09 20.71 -43.41
C ALA A 608 19.50 20.87 -44.88
N ALA A 609 20.12 19.84 -45.47
CA ALA A 609 20.51 19.83 -46.88
C ALA A 609 19.28 19.90 -47.82
N LYS A 610 18.19 19.20 -47.48
CA LYS A 610 16.90 19.29 -48.18
C LYS A 610 16.28 20.69 -48.09
N ALA A 611 16.31 21.31 -46.92
CA ALA A 611 15.85 22.70 -46.75
C ALA A 611 16.72 23.71 -47.52
N ALA A 612 18.02 23.44 -47.65
CA ALA A 612 18.96 24.25 -48.42
C ALA A 612 18.90 23.99 -49.95
N GLY A 613 18.15 22.97 -50.39
CA GLY A 613 18.05 22.56 -51.79
C GLY A 613 19.33 21.90 -52.35
N THR A 614 20.24 21.45 -51.49
CA THR A 614 21.53 20.84 -51.89
C THR A 614 21.44 19.32 -52.05
N PHE A 615 20.47 18.67 -51.41
CA PHE A 615 20.23 17.24 -51.49
C PHE A 615 18.76 16.94 -51.23
N ASP A 616 18.11 16.17 -52.11
CA ASP A 616 16.73 15.73 -51.92
C ASP A 616 16.69 14.25 -51.59
N TYR A 617 15.88 13.88 -50.59
CA TYR A 617 15.71 12.51 -50.15
C TYR A 617 14.29 12.26 -49.66
N ASP A 618 13.87 11.00 -49.75
CA ASP A 618 12.60 10.53 -49.24
C ASP A 618 12.74 10.14 -47.76
N GLU A 619 11.94 10.79 -46.91
CA GLU A 619 11.92 10.57 -45.47
C GLU A 619 11.33 9.20 -45.11
N ASP A 620 10.34 8.71 -45.88
CA ASP A 620 9.77 7.39 -45.67
C ASP A 620 10.79 6.30 -46.04
N GLU A 621 11.58 6.50 -47.10
CA GLU A 621 12.66 5.58 -47.46
C GLU A 621 13.80 5.63 -46.42
N PHE A 622 14.12 6.79 -45.84
CA PHE A 622 15.10 6.89 -44.76
C PHE A 622 14.70 6.03 -43.55
N ILE A 623 13.45 6.14 -43.10
CA ILE A 623 12.90 5.31 -42.01
C ILE A 623 12.95 3.82 -42.37
N LYS A 624 12.58 3.47 -43.61
CA LYS A 624 12.62 2.10 -44.10
C LYS A 624 14.05 1.53 -44.13
N GLN A 625 15.04 2.31 -44.55
CA GLN A 625 16.43 1.87 -44.57
C GLN A 625 17.00 1.63 -43.17
N LYS A 626 16.65 2.47 -42.18
CA LYS A 626 16.99 2.19 -40.77
C LYS A 626 16.44 0.86 -40.31
N GLN A 627 15.18 0.55 -40.66
CA GLN A 627 14.58 -0.74 -40.34
C GLN A 627 15.30 -1.90 -41.04
N LEU A 628 15.65 -1.75 -42.32
CA LEU A 628 16.38 -2.79 -43.05
C LEU A 628 17.75 -3.07 -42.44
N PHE A 629 18.48 -2.04 -42.01
CA PHE A 629 19.76 -2.20 -41.32
C PHE A 629 19.63 -3.05 -40.05
N ILE A 630 18.60 -2.80 -39.22
CA ILE A 630 18.35 -3.54 -37.97
C ILE A 630 18.12 -5.04 -38.21
N TYR A 631 17.50 -5.41 -39.33
CA TYR A 631 17.19 -6.80 -39.67
C TYR A 631 18.23 -7.45 -40.58
N ASP A 632 19.23 -6.71 -41.04
CA ASP A 632 20.28 -7.25 -41.91
C ASP A 632 21.21 -8.19 -41.11
N PRO A 633 21.39 -9.45 -41.55
CA PRO A 633 22.22 -10.41 -40.82
C PRO A 633 23.68 -9.99 -40.64
N PHE A 634 24.27 -9.27 -41.61
CA PHE A 634 25.65 -8.82 -41.50
C PHE A 634 25.75 -7.66 -40.52
N ALA A 635 24.83 -6.70 -40.57
CA ALA A 635 24.75 -5.62 -39.59
C ALA A 635 24.54 -6.15 -38.15
N GLN A 636 23.71 -7.18 -37.97
CA GLN A 636 23.51 -7.84 -36.68
C GLN A 636 24.79 -8.47 -36.13
N LEU A 637 25.57 -9.14 -36.98
CA LEU A 637 26.87 -9.68 -36.61
C LEU A 637 27.87 -8.58 -36.24
N GLU A 638 27.85 -7.44 -36.94
CA GLU A 638 28.65 -6.27 -36.58
C GLU A 638 28.26 -5.72 -35.20
N TRP A 639 26.96 -5.67 -34.89
CA TRP A 639 26.48 -5.31 -33.55
C TRP A 639 26.98 -6.24 -32.46
N VAL A 640 26.95 -7.56 -32.69
CA VAL A 640 27.52 -8.55 -31.77
C VAL A 640 29.01 -8.25 -31.54
N ARG A 641 29.77 -7.99 -32.61
CA ARG A 641 31.18 -7.64 -32.51
C ARG A 641 31.41 -6.39 -31.67
N ARG A 642 30.69 -5.30 -31.95
CA ARG A 642 30.77 -4.02 -31.22
C ARG A 642 30.46 -4.19 -29.75
N LEU A 643 29.41 -4.95 -29.42
CA LEU A 643 29.03 -5.23 -28.03
C LEU A 643 30.10 -6.06 -27.30
N LEU A 644 30.68 -7.07 -27.94
CA LEU A 644 31.76 -7.87 -27.33
C LEU A 644 33.05 -7.06 -27.14
N TYR A 645 33.40 -6.18 -28.08
CA TYR A 645 34.50 -5.22 -27.90
C TYR A 645 34.22 -4.28 -26.74
N ARG A 646 33.03 -3.66 -26.71
CA ARG A 646 32.63 -2.77 -25.62
C ARG A 646 32.67 -3.49 -24.27
N ALA A 647 32.17 -4.72 -24.18
CA ALA A 647 32.25 -5.52 -22.96
C ALA A 647 33.70 -5.79 -22.55
N THR A 648 34.60 -6.04 -23.51
CA THR A 648 36.04 -6.21 -23.27
C THR A 648 36.67 -4.93 -22.71
N GLU A 649 36.39 -3.77 -23.32
CA GLU A 649 36.87 -2.46 -22.86
C GLU A 649 36.34 -2.10 -21.47
N GLN A 650 35.11 -2.49 -21.17
CA GLN A 650 34.50 -2.34 -19.85
C GLN A 650 35.08 -3.32 -18.80
N GLY A 651 35.92 -4.27 -19.21
CA GLY A 651 36.64 -5.19 -18.32
C GLY A 651 35.97 -6.56 -18.12
N HIS A 652 35.09 -7.00 -19.02
CA HIS A 652 34.49 -8.34 -18.93
C HIS A 652 35.57 -9.44 -19.05
N PRO A 653 35.63 -10.43 -18.13
CA PRO A 653 36.72 -11.41 -18.08
C PRO A 653 36.83 -12.32 -19.31
N SER A 654 35.70 -12.75 -19.88
CA SER A 654 35.65 -13.69 -21.00
C SER A 654 35.21 -13.11 -22.36
N ALA A 655 34.86 -11.81 -22.45
CA ALA A 655 34.26 -11.26 -23.69
C ALA A 655 35.22 -11.32 -24.88
N LYS A 656 36.51 -11.02 -24.66
CA LYS A 656 37.56 -11.13 -25.68
C LYS A 656 37.75 -12.57 -26.17
N GLN A 657 37.77 -13.52 -25.23
CA GLN A 657 37.87 -14.94 -25.57
C GLN A 657 36.65 -15.37 -26.39
N ARG A 658 35.45 -14.98 -25.96
CA ARG A 658 34.20 -15.28 -26.65
C ARG A 658 34.17 -14.74 -28.08
N LEU A 659 34.68 -13.53 -28.30
CA LEU A 659 34.83 -12.95 -29.63
C LEU A 659 35.75 -13.82 -30.52
N HIS A 660 36.91 -14.24 -30.00
CA HIS A 660 37.83 -15.12 -30.74
C HIS A 660 37.22 -16.51 -31.02
N GLU A 661 36.44 -17.06 -30.09
CA GLU A 661 35.74 -18.33 -30.29
C GLU A 661 34.73 -18.23 -31.43
N LEU A 662 33.93 -17.16 -31.49
CA LEU A 662 32.96 -16.96 -32.57
C LEU A 662 33.62 -16.81 -33.94
N ILE A 663 34.81 -16.19 -33.99
CA ILE A 663 35.61 -16.08 -35.22
C ILE A 663 36.17 -17.45 -35.61
N ALA A 664 36.72 -18.20 -34.65
CA ALA A 664 37.28 -19.53 -34.91
C ALA A 664 36.21 -20.57 -35.30
N GLU A 665 34.97 -20.39 -34.86
CA GLU A 665 33.80 -21.22 -35.21
C GLU A 665 33.13 -20.80 -36.55
N ASP A 666 33.69 -19.82 -37.28
CA ASP A 666 33.10 -19.22 -38.49
C ASP A 666 31.68 -18.66 -38.26
N ARG A 667 31.34 -18.30 -37.01
CA ARG A 667 30.04 -17.70 -36.63
C ARG A 667 30.06 -16.18 -36.67
N LEU A 668 31.25 -15.58 -36.68
CA LEU A 668 31.47 -14.16 -36.86
C LEU A 668 32.67 -13.98 -37.80
N PRO A 669 32.58 -13.19 -38.88
CA PRO A 669 33.73 -12.97 -39.75
C PRO A 669 34.83 -12.18 -38.99
N GLU A 670 36.09 -12.32 -39.41
CA GLU A 670 37.23 -11.63 -38.77
C GLU A 670 37.13 -10.10 -38.92
N THR A 671 36.63 -9.64 -40.06
CA THR A 671 36.34 -8.22 -40.34
C THR A 671 34.95 -8.07 -40.94
N ALA A 672 34.42 -6.85 -40.93
CA ALA A 672 33.19 -6.55 -41.65
C ALA A 672 33.34 -6.90 -43.13
N SER A 673 32.31 -7.52 -43.70
CA SER A 673 32.28 -7.87 -45.12
C SER A 673 32.27 -6.61 -46.00
N GLU A 674 31.57 -5.57 -45.55
CA GLU A 674 31.49 -4.27 -46.19
C GLU A 674 31.33 -3.15 -45.15
N MET A 675 31.81 -1.95 -45.47
CA MET A 675 31.76 -0.77 -44.59
C MET A 675 30.33 -0.36 -44.23
N ARG A 676 29.36 -0.56 -45.13
CA ARG A 676 27.95 -0.22 -44.88
C ARG A 676 27.30 -0.98 -43.72
N PHE A 677 27.88 -2.11 -43.28
CA PHE A 677 27.32 -2.90 -42.18
C PHE A 677 27.85 -2.48 -40.80
N THR A 678 28.90 -1.65 -40.74
CA THR A 678 29.58 -1.31 -39.47
C THR A 678 28.75 -0.34 -38.61
N ASP A 679 27.99 0.54 -39.25
CA ASP A 679 27.17 1.56 -38.60
C ASP A 679 25.96 1.96 -39.47
N VAL A 680 24.86 2.37 -38.84
CA VAL A 680 23.64 2.79 -39.55
C VAL A 680 23.88 4.01 -40.44
N ASN A 681 24.80 4.91 -40.06
CA ASN A 681 25.12 6.07 -40.87
C ASN A 681 25.81 5.66 -42.17
N GLU A 682 26.73 4.70 -42.11
CA GLU A 682 27.39 4.14 -43.30
C GLU A 682 26.39 3.43 -44.22
N TRP A 683 25.44 2.71 -43.65
CA TRP A 683 24.33 2.11 -44.38
C TRP A 683 23.51 3.16 -45.16
N LEU A 684 23.09 4.22 -44.46
CA LEU A 684 22.24 5.27 -45.02
C LEU A 684 22.99 6.09 -46.08
N MET A 685 24.23 6.49 -45.81
CA MET A 685 25.07 7.21 -46.77
C MET A 685 25.33 6.38 -48.03
N ALA A 686 25.57 5.06 -47.88
CA ALA A 686 25.72 4.16 -49.02
C ALA A 686 24.42 4.02 -49.84
N HIS A 687 23.27 3.96 -49.18
CA HIS A 687 21.97 3.86 -49.86
C HIS A 687 21.63 5.13 -50.65
N PHE A 688 21.76 6.29 -50.00
CA PHE A 688 21.42 7.58 -50.60
C PHE A 688 22.54 8.15 -51.48
N ASN A 689 23.73 7.53 -51.47
CA ASN A 689 24.92 7.97 -52.18
C ASN A 689 25.24 9.45 -51.91
N TYR A 690 25.11 9.86 -50.65
CA TYR A 690 25.31 11.24 -50.21
C TYR A 690 25.91 11.31 -48.81
N GLN A 691 27.02 12.03 -48.69
CA GLN A 691 27.67 12.37 -47.44
C GLN A 691 27.60 13.90 -47.25
N PRO A 692 26.97 14.41 -46.18
CA PRO A 692 26.92 15.85 -45.92
C PRO A 692 28.31 16.40 -45.58
N ASP A 693 28.67 17.55 -46.14
CA ASP A 693 30.02 18.14 -46.01
C ASP A 693 30.46 18.39 -44.54
N ASP A 694 29.49 18.68 -43.66
CA ASP A 694 29.73 18.94 -42.23
C ASP A 694 29.51 17.70 -41.34
N PHE A 695 29.10 16.56 -41.90
CA PHE A 695 28.88 15.34 -41.14
C PHE A 695 30.19 14.56 -40.99
N LYS A 696 30.71 14.53 -39.77
CA LYS A 696 31.85 13.68 -39.39
C LYS A 696 31.35 12.45 -38.66
N LEU A 697 31.80 11.28 -39.10
CA LEU A 697 31.62 10.05 -38.34
C LEU A 697 32.29 10.21 -36.97
N ILE A 698 31.55 9.98 -35.90
CA ILE A 698 32.07 9.98 -34.53
C ILE A 698 32.76 8.63 -34.26
N TYR A 699 33.80 8.30 -35.03
CA TYR A 699 34.69 7.18 -34.75
C TYR A 699 36.10 7.52 -35.25
N ASP A 700 36.87 8.17 -34.38
CA ASP A 700 38.33 8.05 -34.28
C ASP A 700 38.67 7.53 -32.87
#